data_AF-A0A4P5Y558-F1
#
_entry.id   AF-A0A4P5Y558-F1
#
_cell.length_a   1.000
_cell.length_b   1.000
_cell.length_c   1.000
_cell.angle_alpha   90.00
_cell.angle_beta   90.00
_cell.angle_gamma   90.00
#
_symmetry.space_group_name_H-M   'P 1'
#
loop_
_entity.id
_entity.type
_entity.pdbx_description
1 polymer ?
#
loop_
_entity_poly.entity_id
_entity_poly.type
_entity_poly.pdbx_seq_one_letter_code
_entity_poly.pdbx_strand_id
1 'polypeptide(L)'
;MGIAAVGLACAAESDTSQSLYFPPPAGPVSVGKDLTETLTGDYQLAELDLAGCWGLNKESARLILGLREQHGVMAWIASSTTTGRGNGRGWVREITVKRTGERLSGNIHLGEIIGPSVITISLDTTISGTAISGSYTVRFTGKVPFGFVAAPETTGAVAGRLIAAKEPLRTDQHWPWHFGEGGSYRGPDSNCSLITDLALAKPVWKSEEPLGCGWGNNSSAIDFHATNNRGGSATPVVADGRVYVCHYVPARGKPFDGRGIKVRGDYEAIVKEWKAVYGEQVFPQEKVDDLFREKNDTVVACLDGATGQTLWRTTLSARFKNVQQHKWRGMNPSPTVAGGRVFVFDLEQHMAALDAKTGKVLWEYTSAKQRGAPALGPGACVIGETVTHLGLAGMDVASGKLLWEAKCSPWACSTALPWRDQERTSLILLNAAPHSPVMVQCVDPLTGKQAWEQPSALVGDNDLTMIADGILIGCAKQLDAKLNKQGEGSGGGGALIAYRLATDGMKEIWRWNSPVEVVDRVGMAAGTGRVYVSAFQSVFCLDLATGKELARADGAGGARNQAIWLADNRLFINTEGRHGGYCMQMLTSDPSDFRVLDPTKTMRGKTPAAHPEWDPPHAHTTAYANMGTPSPVVDGRMFMRGRDAIYCYDLRAPAKKP
;
A
#
# COMPACT_ATOMS: atom_id res chain seq x y z
N MET A 1 63.05 -24.84 28.88
CA MET A 1 62.28 -25.05 27.63
C MET A 1 61.37 -23.84 27.44
N GLY A 2 61.65 -22.82 26.64
CA GLY A 2 62.80 -22.59 25.77
C GLY A 2 62.44 -22.56 24.28
N ILE A 3 62.35 -21.34 23.70
CA ILE A 3 62.66 -21.00 22.29
C ILE A 3 61.65 -21.55 21.24
N ALA A 4 61.28 -20.85 20.15
CA ALA A 4 61.27 -19.41 19.81
C ALA A 4 60.41 -19.22 18.51
N ALA A 5 60.26 -17.98 18.06
CA ALA A 5 59.57 -17.63 16.81
C ALA A 5 60.42 -17.85 15.53
N VAL A 6 59.74 -18.18 14.43
CA VAL A 6 60.12 -17.99 13.01
C VAL A 6 58.79 -17.88 12.22
N GLY A 7 58.57 -17.03 11.21
CA GLY A 7 59.37 -15.94 10.66
C GLY A 7 59.22 -15.79 9.13
N LEU A 8 58.42 -14.79 8.68
CA LEU A 8 58.29 -14.29 7.28
C LEU A 8 57.75 -15.30 6.20
N ALA A 9 57.23 -14.91 5.03
CA ALA A 9 57.23 -13.62 4.31
C ALA A 9 55.91 -13.34 3.53
N CYS A 10 55.82 -12.15 2.92
CA CYS A 10 54.67 -11.62 2.17
C CYS A 10 54.30 -12.37 0.87
N ALA A 11 53.02 -12.29 0.51
CA ALA A 11 52.60 -11.84 -0.83
C ALA A 11 51.32 -11.01 -0.68
N ALA A 12 51.24 -9.87 -1.38
CA ALA A 12 50.01 -9.10 -1.49
C ALA A 12 49.30 -9.48 -2.78
N GLU A 13 48.01 -9.75 -2.72
CA GLU A 13 47.16 -9.66 -3.91
C GLU A 13 45.77 -9.17 -3.53
N SER A 14 45.24 -8.29 -4.37
CA SER A 14 44.07 -7.48 -4.10
C SER A 14 42.80 -8.13 -4.66
N ASP A 15 41.92 -8.62 -3.79
CA ASP A 15 40.49 -8.63 -4.10
C ASP A 15 39.66 -8.52 -2.82
N THR A 16 39.09 -7.33 -2.59
CA THR A 16 38.00 -7.13 -1.64
C THR A 16 36.82 -6.48 -2.34
N SER A 17 36.38 -7.11 -3.43
CA SER A 17 34.99 -7.03 -3.87
C SER A 17 34.07 -7.60 -2.78
N GLN A 18 33.74 -6.78 -1.77
CA GLN A 18 32.68 -7.10 -0.82
C GLN A 18 31.37 -7.20 -1.58
N SER A 19 30.97 -8.43 -1.87
CA SER A 19 29.70 -8.75 -2.51
C SER A 19 28.56 -8.41 -1.55
N LEU A 20 27.72 -7.45 -1.96
CA LEU A 20 26.40 -7.25 -1.37
C LEU A 20 25.44 -8.36 -1.82
N TYR A 21 25.78 -9.59 -1.43
CA TYR A 21 24.75 -10.58 -1.12
C TYR A 21 23.77 -9.89 -0.17
N PHE A 22 22.50 -9.74 -0.54
CA PHE A 22 21.47 -9.30 0.39
C PHE A 22 21.26 -10.42 1.43
N PRO A 23 21.74 -10.27 2.68
CA PRO A 23 21.26 -11.09 3.77
C PRO A 23 19.92 -10.48 4.22
N PRO A 24 19.25 -10.99 5.26
CA PRO A 24 18.41 -10.08 6.06
C PRO A 24 19.26 -8.88 6.53
N PRO A 25 18.68 -7.67 6.72
CA PRO A 25 19.37 -6.62 7.46
C PRO A 25 19.87 -7.18 8.79
N ALA A 26 21.15 -6.95 9.10
CA ALA A 26 21.86 -7.67 10.14
C ALA A 26 21.38 -7.27 11.54
N GLY A 27 20.57 -8.13 12.16
CA GLY A 27 20.12 -7.98 13.55
C GLY A 27 19.23 -6.75 13.80
N PRO A 28 18.93 -6.44 15.07
CA PRO A 28 18.41 -5.13 15.42
C PRO A 28 19.50 -4.08 15.13
N VAL A 29 19.21 -3.12 14.25
CA VAL A 29 20.03 -1.91 14.12
C VAL A 29 20.12 -1.27 15.50
N SER A 30 21.33 -1.04 16.00
CA SER A 30 21.55 -0.42 17.29
C SER A 30 20.90 0.97 17.31
N VAL A 31 19.88 1.14 18.15
CA VAL A 31 19.21 2.44 18.34
C VAL A 31 20.23 3.42 18.91
N GLY A 32 20.73 4.30 18.04
CA GLY A 32 22.02 4.95 18.26
C GLY A 32 22.20 6.27 17.53
N LYS A 33 21.15 7.10 17.45
CA LYS A 33 21.26 8.57 17.37
C LYS A 33 19.91 9.24 17.59
N ASP A 34 19.94 10.44 18.13
CA ASP A 34 18.74 11.27 18.31
C ASP A 34 18.34 11.85 16.94
N LEU A 35 17.34 11.26 16.28
CA LEU A 35 16.91 11.57 14.90
C LEU A 35 16.17 12.93 14.74
N THR A 36 16.71 13.96 15.39
CA THR A 36 16.46 15.38 15.13
C THR A 36 17.67 16.06 14.47
N GLU A 37 18.80 15.36 14.34
CA GLU A 37 19.85 15.76 13.40
C GLU A 37 19.30 15.73 11.97
N THR A 38 19.41 16.85 11.25
CA THR A 38 18.96 16.99 9.88
C THR A 38 19.71 16.00 8.99
N LEU A 39 19.02 15.14 8.24
CA LEU A 39 19.69 14.17 7.38
C LEU A 39 20.48 14.90 6.27
N THR A 40 21.81 14.85 6.35
CA THR A 40 22.75 15.63 5.50
C THR A 40 23.15 14.94 4.20
N GLY A 41 22.37 13.98 3.72
CA GLY A 41 22.56 13.39 2.39
C GLY A 41 22.01 14.28 1.28
N ASP A 42 22.76 14.41 0.18
CA ASP A 42 22.26 14.90 -1.10
C ASP A 42 21.50 13.77 -1.80
N TYR A 43 20.18 13.70 -1.57
CA TYR A 43 19.31 12.83 -2.37
C TYR A 43 19.02 13.49 -3.73
N GLN A 44 19.24 12.74 -4.81
CA GLN A 44 19.06 13.22 -6.18
C GLN A 44 18.32 12.17 -7.01
N LEU A 45 17.49 12.62 -7.93
CA LEU A 45 16.80 11.75 -8.90
C LEU A 45 17.44 11.93 -10.28
N ALA A 46 17.96 10.85 -10.85
CA ALA A 46 18.32 10.79 -12.26
C ALA A 46 17.12 10.24 -13.05
N GLU A 47 16.50 11.10 -13.85
CA GLU A 47 15.50 10.70 -14.85
C GLU A 47 16.21 10.47 -16.18
N LEU A 48 16.16 9.24 -16.68
CA LEU A 48 16.91 8.78 -17.85
C LEU A 48 15.94 8.22 -18.91
N ASP A 49 15.82 8.88 -20.04
CA ASP A 49 15.12 8.37 -21.22
C ASP A 49 16.08 7.41 -21.96
N LEU A 50 15.72 6.13 -21.94
CA LEU A 50 16.45 5.02 -22.55
C LEU A 50 15.90 4.78 -23.96
N ALA A 51 16.64 5.23 -24.99
CA ALA A 51 16.16 5.21 -26.36
C ALA A 51 16.33 3.85 -27.06
N GLY A 52 15.22 3.27 -27.53
CA GLY A 52 15.23 2.28 -28.62
C GLY A 52 15.79 0.89 -28.31
N CYS A 53 15.86 0.47 -27.03
CA CYS A 53 16.41 -0.84 -26.64
C CYS A 53 15.62 -1.58 -25.55
N TRP A 54 14.34 -1.25 -25.34
CA TRP A 54 13.47 -1.95 -24.40
C TRP A 54 12.48 -2.88 -25.11
N GLY A 55 12.30 -4.10 -24.58
CA GLY A 55 11.34 -5.07 -25.12
C GLY A 55 11.68 -5.64 -26.51
N LEU A 56 10.79 -6.48 -27.02
CA LEU A 56 10.84 -7.06 -28.38
C LEU A 56 10.93 -6.00 -29.49
N ASN A 57 10.19 -4.91 -29.31
CA ASN A 57 9.91 -3.94 -30.36
C ASN A 57 10.93 -2.79 -30.42
N LYS A 58 12.01 -2.86 -29.63
CA LYS A 58 12.97 -1.74 -29.47
C LYS A 58 12.28 -0.44 -29.05
N GLU A 59 11.40 -0.55 -28.07
CA GLU A 59 10.70 0.58 -27.49
C GLU A 59 11.66 1.44 -26.65
N SER A 60 11.28 2.70 -26.43
CA SER A 60 11.95 3.57 -25.47
C SER A 60 11.28 3.44 -24.10
N ALA A 61 12.06 3.52 -23.04
CA ALA A 61 11.56 3.45 -21.67
C ALA A 61 12.20 4.55 -20.82
N ARG A 62 11.51 5.01 -19.77
CA ARG A 62 12.10 5.94 -18.79
C ARG A 62 12.58 5.17 -17.57
N LEU A 63 13.87 5.22 -17.30
CA LEU A 63 14.46 4.76 -16.05
C LEU A 63 14.53 5.92 -15.06
N ILE A 64 14.05 5.69 -13.84
CA ILE A 64 14.21 6.59 -12.71
C ILE A 64 15.17 5.94 -11.72
N LEU A 65 16.22 6.66 -11.33
CA LEU A 65 17.27 6.22 -10.42
C LEU A 65 17.44 7.23 -9.28
N GLY A 66 17.19 6.81 -8.05
CA GLY A 66 17.50 7.59 -6.85
C GLY A 66 18.95 7.38 -6.43
N LEU A 67 19.65 8.49 -6.21
CA LEU A 67 21.01 8.56 -5.71
C LEU A 67 21.00 9.13 -4.28
N ARG A 68 21.68 8.49 -3.34
CA ARG A 68 22.06 9.10 -2.04
C ARG A 68 23.56 9.00 -1.88
N GLU A 69 24.20 10.09 -1.47
CA GLU A 69 25.66 10.13 -1.24
C GLU A 69 26.46 9.64 -2.46
N GLN A 70 25.97 9.97 -3.67
CA GLN A 70 26.51 9.52 -4.96
C GLN A 70 26.33 8.02 -5.30
N HIS A 71 25.65 7.23 -4.46
CA HIS A 71 25.34 5.82 -4.71
C HIS A 71 23.88 5.62 -5.15
N GLY A 72 23.65 4.75 -6.12
CA GLY A 72 22.32 4.31 -6.53
C GLY A 72 21.66 3.46 -5.44
N VAL A 73 20.65 4.02 -4.78
CA VAL A 73 19.94 3.38 -3.66
C VAL A 73 18.62 2.75 -4.10
N MET A 74 18.00 3.26 -5.17
CA MET A 74 16.70 2.78 -5.63
C MET A 74 16.49 3.05 -7.12
N ALA A 75 15.72 2.20 -7.81
CA ALA A 75 15.41 2.37 -9.23
C ALA A 75 14.03 1.79 -9.59
N TRP A 76 13.43 2.33 -10.65
CA TRP A 76 12.29 1.72 -11.34
C TRP A 76 12.15 2.24 -12.77
N ILE A 77 11.39 1.54 -13.59
CA ILE A 77 11.19 1.86 -15.01
C ILE A 77 9.73 2.20 -15.26
N ALA A 78 9.47 3.30 -15.97
CA ALA A 78 8.20 3.65 -16.55
C ALA A 78 8.28 3.44 -18.08
N SER A 79 7.63 2.38 -18.57
CA SER A 79 7.40 2.20 -20.02
C SER A 79 6.09 2.88 -20.43
N SER A 80 6.03 3.43 -21.64
CA SER A 80 4.82 4.04 -22.20
C SER A 80 3.91 3.05 -22.95
N THR A 81 4.34 1.80 -23.15
CA THR A 81 3.58 0.79 -23.87
C THR A 81 2.68 -0.04 -22.94
N THR A 82 1.37 0.10 -23.12
CA THR A 82 0.31 -0.46 -22.28
C THR A 82 -0.10 -1.90 -22.64
N THR A 83 0.67 -2.62 -23.43
CA THR A 83 0.30 -3.95 -23.95
C THR A 83 0.57 -5.10 -22.97
N GLY A 84 -0.16 -5.10 -21.85
CA GLY A 84 -0.67 -6.29 -21.15
C GLY A 84 0.30 -7.19 -20.37
N ARG A 85 0.12 -7.30 -19.05
CA ARG A 85 0.58 -8.37 -18.13
C ARG A 85 2.10 -8.74 -18.12
N GLY A 86 2.93 -8.07 -18.93
CA GLY A 86 4.37 -8.34 -19.08
C GLY A 86 5.27 -7.20 -18.61
N ASN A 87 4.84 -5.95 -18.78
CA ASN A 87 5.60 -4.78 -18.40
C ASN A 87 5.59 -4.62 -16.86
N GLY A 88 6.78 -4.61 -16.25
CA GLY A 88 6.93 -4.61 -14.78
C GLY A 88 7.23 -5.98 -14.14
N ARG A 89 7.74 -6.97 -14.90
CA ARG A 89 8.18 -8.27 -14.34
C ARG A 89 9.53 -8.27 -13.66
N GLY A 90 10.38 -7.27 -13.91
CA GLY A 90 11.72 -7.14 -13.31
C GLY A 90 11.70 -6.42 -11.96
N TRP A 91 11.98 -7.13 -10.87
CA TRP A 91 12.27 -6.53 -9.56
C TRP A 91 13.73 -6.11 -9.53
N VAL A 92 14.04 -4.93 -8.98
CA VAL A 92 15.43 -4.56 -8.72
C VAL A 92 16.02 -5.57 -7.73
N ARG A 93 17.02 -6.33 -8.19
CA ARG A 93 17.82 -7.23 -7.35
C ARG A 93 19.02 -6.53 -6.75
N GLU A 94 19.66 -5.64 -7.51
CA GLU A 94 20.89 -4.97 -7.11
C GLU A 94 21.08 -3.68 -7.93
N ILE A 95 21.69 -2.67 -7.32
CA ILE A 95 22.17 -1.45 -7.98
C ILE A 95 23.62 -1.24 -7.57
N THR A 96 24.51 -1.16 -8.56
CA THR A 96 25.94 -0.80 -8.39
C THR A 96 26.27 0.53 -9.06
N VAL A 97 25.26 1.24 -9.59
CA VAL A 97 25.42 2.56 -10.19
C VAL A 97 25.94 3.55 -9.16
N LYS A 98 26.98 4.29 -9.51
CA LYS A 98 27.57 5.35 -8.70
C LYS A 98 27.88 6.57 -9.55
N ARG A 99 27.87 7.74 -8.92
CA ARG A 99 28.39 8.98 -9.47
C ARG A 99 29.83 9.19 -8.99
N THR A 100 30.72 9.59 -9.88
CA THR A 100 32.13 9.86 -9.61
C THR A 100 32.52 11.09 -10.41
N GLY A 101 32.51 12.26 -9.75
CA GLY A 101 32.59 13.56 -10.42
C GLY A 101 31.41 13.79 -11.36
N GLU A 102 31.70 13.97 -12.64
CA GLU A 102 30.71 14.13 -13.71
C GLU A 102 30.24 12.80 -14.31
N ARG A 103 30.88 11.66 -14.00
CA ARG A 103 30.46 10.36 -14.54
C ARG A 103 29.40 9.72 -13.65
N LEU A 104 28.35 9.15 -14.24
CA LEU A 104 27.35 8.29 -13.60
C LEU A 104 27.35 6.94 -14.32
N SER A 105 27.82 5.88 -13.65
CA SER A 105 28.03 4.58 -14.27
C SER A 105 27.92 3.40 -13.30
N GLY A 106 27.64 2.22 -13.84
CA GLY A 106 27.48 0.96 -13.10
C GLY A 106 26.24 0.19 -13.57
N ASN A 107 25.83 -0.85 -12.83
CA ASN A 107 24.77 -1.75 -13.27
C ASN A 107 23.50 -1.65 -12.41
N ILE A 108 22.35 -1.85 -13.03
CA ILE A 108 21.07 -2.17 -12.38
C ILE A 108 20.68 -3.58 -12.82
N HIS A 109 20.59 -4.50 -11.87
CA HIS A 109 20.19 -5.88 -12.13
C HIS A 109 18.71 -6.04 -11.77
N LEU A 110 17.88 -6.34 -12.77
CA LEU A 110 16.46 -6.64 -12.61
C LEU A 110 16.26 -8.15 -12.75
N GLY A 111 15.57 -8.78 -11.81
CA GLY A 111 15.22 -10.19 -11.91
C GLY A 111 13.75 -10.39 -12.21
N GLU A 112 13.42 -11.34 -13.09
CA GLU A 112 12.03 -11.77 -13.23
C GLU A 112 11.51 -12.43 -11.95
N ILE A 113 10.20 -12.33 -11.72
CA ILE A 113 9.49 -13.01 -10.62
C ILE A 113 9.55 -14.53 -10.79
N ILE A 114 9.51 -15.01 -12.02
CA ILE A 114 9.40 -16.44 -12.36
C ILE A 114 10.35 -16.73 -13.53
N GLY A 115 11.60 -17.06 -13.21
CA GLY A 115 12.60 -17.49 -14.18
C GLY A 115 14.05 -17.28 -13.71
N PRO A 116 15.03 -17.95 -14.35
CA PRO A 116 16.46 -17.66 -14.16
C PRO A 116 16.86 -16.27 -14.63
N SER A 117 15.96 -15.55 -15.30
CA SER A 117 16.29 -14.46 -16.19
C SER A 117 16.56 -13.16 -15.43
N VAL A 118 17.75 -12.60 -15.71
CA VAL A 118 18.21 -11.31 -15.21
C VAL A 118 18.40 -10.38 -16.40
N ILE A 119 17.82 -9.19 -16.28
CA ILE A 119 18.04 -8.05 -17.17
C ILE A 119 19.08 -7.17 -16.48
N THR A 120 20.24 -6.99 -17.09
CA THR A 120 21.25 -6.06 -16.59
C THR A 120 21.22 -4.80 -17.44
N ILE A 121 21.00 -3.65 -16.81
CA ILE A 121 21.13 -2.33 -17.43
C ILE A 121 22.46 -1.73 -16.95
N SER A 122 23.46 -1.74 -17.82
CA SER A 122 24.73 -1.05 -17.59
C SER A 122 24.62 0.37 -18.08
N LEU A 123 24.90 1.35 -17.23
CA LEU A 123 24.95 2.77 -17.56
C LEU A 123 26.39 3.23 -17.71
N ASP A 124 26.66 4.02 -18.75
CA ASP A 124 27.87 4.84 -18.84
C ASP A 124 27.52 6.24 -19.35
N THR A 125 27.39 7.18 -18.42
CA THR A 125 26.87 8.52 -18.70
C THR A 125 27.71 9.62 -18.07
N THR A 126 27.66 10.80 -18.68
CA THR A 126 28.29 12.02 -18.21
C THR A 126 27.22 13.06 -17.88
N ILE A 127 27.47 13.82 -16.81
CA ILE A 127 26.60 14.86 -16.27
C ILE A 127 27.23 16.22 -16.58
N SER A 128 26.52 17.08 -17.30
CA SER A 128 26.94 18.47 -17.54
C SER A 128 25.89 19.42 -16.95
N GLY A 129 26.24 20.10 -15.86
CA GLY A 129 25.27 20.83 -15.04
C GLY A 129 24.22 19.88 -14.45
N THR A 130 22.98 19.96 -14.94
CA THR A 130 21.90 19.01 -14.62
C THR A 130 21.58 18.05 -15.76
N ALA A 131 22.14 18.22 -16.97
CA ALA A 131 21.88 17.33 -18.09
C ALA A 131 22.68 16.04 -17.96
N ILE A 132 22.08 14.89 -18.27
CA ILE A 132 22.73 13.59 -18.33
C ILE A 132 22.72 13.11 -19.78
N SER A 133 23.86 12.63 -20.28
CA SER A 133 23.98 12.07 -21.62
C SER A 133 25.00 10.94 -21.66
N GLY A 134 24.78 9.93 -22.49
CA GLY A 134 25.76 8.86 -22.69
C GLY A 134 25.13 7.64 -23.35
N SER A 135 25.56 6.46 -22.93
CA SER A 135 25.05 5.18 -23.41
C SER A 135 24.55 4.29 -22.28
N TYR A 136 23.69 3.36 -22.65
CA TYR A 136 23.30 2.24 -21.80
C TYR A 136 23.33 0.96 -22.60
N THR A 137 23.60 -0.15 -21.92
CA THR A 137 23.58 -1.48 -22.48
C THR A 137 22.60 -2.33 -21.69
N VAL A 138 21.64 -2.94 -22.38
CA VAL A 138 20.72 -3.93 -21.79
C VAL A 138 21.19 -5.32 -22.19
N ARG A 139 21.54 -6.15 -21.21
CA ARG A 139 21.92 -7.56 -21.39
C ARG A 139 20.91 -8.50 -20.74
N PHE A 140 20.56 -9.58 -21.42
CA PHE A 140 19.68 -10.62 -20.91
C PHE A 140 20.46 -11.90 -20.64
N THR A 141 20.40 -12.42 -19.42
CA THR A 141 21.03 -13.70 -19.04
C THR A 141 19.98 -14.64 -18.46
N GLY A 142 19.74 -15.79 -19.10
CA GLY A 142 18.76 -16.79 -18.69
C GLY A 142 17.92 -17.35 -19.85
N LYS A 143 16.82 -18.05 -19.55
CA LYS A 143 15.81 -18.42 -20.55
C LYS A 143 15.07 -17.15 -20.99
N VAL A 144 15.25 -16.75 -22.24
CA VAL A 144 14.61 -15.56 -22.81
C VAL A 144 13.08 -15.62 -22.54
N PRO A 145 12.50 -14.64 -21.81
CA PRO A 145 11.09 -14.68 -21.47
C PRO A 145 10.20 -14.55 -22.70
N PHE A 146 8.95 -14.99 -22.56
CA PHE A 146 7.94 -14.89 -23.61
C PHE A 146 7.74 -13.41 -23.97
N GLY A 147 8.18 -13.01 -25.17
CA GLY A 147 8.20 -11.60 -25.57
C GLY A 147 9.58 -10.94 -25.65
N PHE A 148 10.67 -11.72 -25.81
CA PHE A 148 11.98 -11.24 -26.28
C PHE A 148 12.53 -12.16 -27.38
N VAL A 149 13.18 -11.60 -28.41
CA VAL A 149 13.88 -12.36 -29.47
C VAL A 149 15.32 -11.89 -29.59
N ALA A 150 16.24 -12.77 -29.19
CA ALA A 150 17.60 -12.93 -29.70
C ALA A 150 18.44 -11.67 -30.08
N ALA A 151 18.41 -10.63 -29.25
CA ALA A 151 19.58 -9.77 -29.04
C ALA A 151 20.05 -10.00 -27.60
N PRO A 152 21.14 -10.78 -27.36
CA PRO A 152 21.61 -11.07 -26.00
C PRO A 152 22.07 -9.82 -25.26
N GLU A 153 22.46 -8.80 -26.03
CA GLU A 153 22.84 -7.48 -25.59
C GLU A 153 22.34 -6.44 -26.61
N THR A 154 21.96 -5.25 -26.16
CA THR A 154 21.65 -4.11 -27.04
C THR A 154 22.08 -2.82 -26.35
N THR A 155 22.79 -1.96 -27.09
CA THR A 155 23.27 -0.66 -26.61
C THR A 155 22.48 0.47 -27.26
N GLY A 156 22.05 1.44 -26.46
CA GLY A 156 21.32 2.63 -26.88
C GLY A 156 21.88 3.91 -26.28
N ALA A 157 21.35 5.04 -26.72
CA ALA A 157 21.67 6.35 -26.15
C ALA A 157 20.83 6.63 -24.90
N VAL A 158 21.45 7.25 -23.89
CA VAL A 158 20.78 7.85 -22.75
C VAL A 158 20.77 9.36 -22.92
N ALA A 159 19.60 9.96 -22.77
CA ALA A 159 19.44 11.37 -22.45
C ALA A 159 18.66 11.48 -21.15
N GLY A 160 18.91 12.50 -20.34
CA GLY A 160 18.27 12.62 -19.04
C GLY A 160 18.62 13.87 -18.27
N ARG A 161 18.22 13.89 -17.01
CA ARG A 161 18.52 14.99 -16.09
C ARG A 161 18.67 14.53 -14.65
N LEU A 162 19.52 15.24 -13.92
CA LEU A 162 19.70 15.13 -12.49
C LEU A 162 18.86 16.20 -11.79
N ILE A 163 17.97 15.77 -10.91
CA ILE A 163 17.07 16.62 -10.11
C ILE A 163 17.55 16.53 -8.66
N ALA A 164 17.89 17.66 -8.04
CA ALA A 164 18.10 17.70 -6.60
C ALA A 164 16.73 17.61 -5.90
N ALA A 165 16.54 16.61 -5.05
CA ALA A 165 15.25 16.29 -4.43
C ALA A 165 15.37 16.36 -2.91
N LYS A 166 15.10 17.54 -2.33
CA LYS A 166 15.15 17.77 -0.88
C LYS A 166 14.19 18.86 -0.43
N GLU A 167 12.92 18.71 -0.79
CA GLU A 167 11.85 19.51 -0.19
C GLU A 167 11.19 18.65 0.90
N PRO A 168 11.36 18.99 2.20
CA PRO A 168 10.75 18.28 3.30
C PRO A 168 9.25 18.12 3.10
N LEU A 169 8.69 16.98 3.52
CA LEU A 169 7.25 16.85 3.61
C LEU A 169 6.74 17.68 4.79
N ARG A 170 5.67 18.45 4.60
CA ARG A 170 5.02 19.21 5.69
C ARG A 170 4.71 18.33 6.91
N THR A 171 5.01 18.87 8.08
CA THR A 171 4.78 18.20 9.38
C THR A 171 3.46 18.57 10.03
N ASP A 172 2.73 19.54 9.48
CA ASP A 172 1.42 20.02 9.93
C ASP A 172 0.24 19.40 9.14
N GLN A 173 0.54 18.46 8.24
CA GLN A 173 -0.44 17.77 7.41
C GLN A 173 -0.30 16.25 7.55
N HIS A 174 -1.42 15.56 7.73
CA HIS A 174 -1.44 14.17 8.15
C HIS A 174 -2.50 13.34 7.40
N TRP A 175 -2.19 12.08 7.18
CA TRP A 175 -3.13 11.00 6.90
C TRP A 175 -2.81 9.88 7.89
N PRO A 176 -3.23 9.99 9.18
CA PRO A 176 -2.60 9.25 10.27
C PRO A 176 -3.02 7.78 10.40
N TRP A 177 -4.05 7.35 9.68
CA TRP A 177 -4.64 6.00 9.72
C TRP A 177 -5.39 5.72 8.42
N HIS A 178 -5.94 4.51 8.24
CA HIS A 178 -6.55 4.05 6.98
C HIS A 178 -7.49 5.08 6.31
N PHE A 179 -8.40 5.67 7.07
CA PHE A 179 -9.44 6.58 6.57
C PHE A 179 -9.00 8.03 6.35
N GLY A 180 -7.74 8.39 6.63
CA GLY A 180 -7.31 9.79 6.63
C GLY A 180 -7.90 10.60 7.79
N GLU A 181 -7.64 11.90 7.81
CA GLU A 181 -8.10 12.74 8.92
C GLU A 181 -9.64 12.77 9.02
N GLY A 182 -10.19 12.76 10.23
CA GLY A 182 -11.64 12.76 10.48
C GLY A 182 -12.38 11.44 10.18
N GLY A 183 -11.79 10.50 9.44
CA GLY A 183 -12.37 9.18 9.21
C GLY A 183 -13.24 9.04 7.95
N SER A 184 -13.03 9.87 6.92
CA SER A 184 -13.92 9.98 5.75
C SER A 184 -13.26 9.75 4.38
N TYR A 185 -12.11 9.09 4.33
CA TYR A 185 -11.24 8.94 3.13
C TYR A 185 -10.83 10.30 2.52
N ARG A 186 -10.48 11.23 3.40
CA ARG A 186 -10.10 12.60 3.05
C ARG A 186 -8.69 12.93 3.55
N GLY A 187 -7.91 13.54 2.66
CA GLY A 187 -6.61 14.14 2.96
C GLY A 187 -6.75 15.61 3.37
N PRO A 188 -5.70 16.18 3.99
CA PRO A 188 -5.67 17.58 4.35
C PRO A 188 -5.74 18.48 3.11
N ASP A 189 -6.29 19.69 3.26
CA ASP A 189 -6.23 20.70 2.21
C ASP A 189 -4.79 21.23 2.14
N SER A 190 -4.03 20.75 1.15
CA SER A 190 -2.64 21.17 0.93
C SER A 190 -2.54 22.65 0.53
N ASN A 191 -3.64 23.22 0.00
CA ASN A 191 -3.73 24.54 -0.64
C ASN A 191 -2.85 24.65 -1.90
N CYS A 192 -2.31 23.53 -2.39
CA CYS A 192 -1.58 23.49 -3.65
C CYS A 192 -2.55 23.40 -4.83
N SER A 193 -2.19 24.03 -5.95
CA SER A 193 -2.83 23.70 -7.23
C SER A 193 -2.37 22.31 -7.67
N LEU A 194 -3.28 21.35 -7.76
CA LEU A 194 -2.97 20.00 -8.26
C LEU A 194 -3.10 19.92 -9.78
N ILE A 195 -2.28 19.06 -10.41
CA ILE A 195 -2.31 18.75 -11.84
C ILE A 195 -3.71 18.35 -12.34
N THR A 196 -3.90 18.41 -13.65
CA THR A 196 -5.15 18.03 -14.33
C THR A 196 -5.03 16.79 -15.20
N ASP A 197 -3.83 16.22 -15.36
CA ASP A 197 -3.62 14.90 -15.98
C ASP A 197 -2.62 14.13 -15.11
N LEU A 198 -2.99 12.92 -14.68
CA LEU A 198 -2.13 12.06 -13.86
C LEU A 198 -0.87 11.61 -14.62
N ALA A 199 -0.86 11.65 -15.96
CA ALA A 199 0.36 11.41 -16.74
C ALA A 199 1.44 12.48 -16.52
N LEU A 200 1.10 13.63 -15.91
CA LEU A 200 2.04 14.67 -15.49
C LEU A 200 2.55 14.51 -14.04
N ALA A 201 2.11 13.46 -13.33
CA ALA A 201 2.57 13.18 -11.96
C ALA A 201 4.08 12.90 -11.96
N LYS A 202 4.84 13.69 -11.20
CA LYS A 202 6.30 13.60 -11.21
C LYS A 202 6.77 12.56 -10.21
N PRO A 203 7.66 11.63 -10.58
CA PRO A 203 8.28 10.72 -9.61
C PRO A 203 9.13 11.52 -8.62
N VAL A 204 9.05 11.19 -7.32
CA VAL A 204 9.92 11.79 -6.29
C VAL A 204 10.89 10.73 -5.74
N TRP A 205 10.35 9.61 -5.30
CA TRP A 205 11.11 8.46 -4.78
C TRP A 205 10.25 7.19 -4.81
N LYS A 206 10.90 6.03 -4.69
CA LYS A 206 10.31 4.79 -4.19
C LYS A 206 11.06 4.37 -2.93
N SER A 207 10.37 3.72 -2.01
CA SER A 207 10.93 3.37 -0.70
C SER A 207 12.14 2.44 -0.82
N GLU A 208 13.10 2.64 0.07
CA GLU A 208 14.23 1.73 0.25
C GLU A 208 13.85 0.48 1.03
N GLU A 209 12.84 0.55 1.90
CA GLU A 209 12.21 -0.65 2.45
C GLU A 209 11.57 -1.41 1.28
N PRO A 210 11.96 -2.68 1.05
CA PRO A 210 11.28 -3.54 0.11
C PRO A 210 9.98 -4.04 0.74
N LEU A 211 8.88 -3.88 0.03
CA LEU A 211 7.61 -4.50 0.37
C LEU A 211 7.40 -5.70 -0.54
N GLY A 212 6.77 -6.76 -0.03
CA GLY A 212 6.26 -7.80 -0.93
C GLY A 212 4.85 -7.47 -1.44
N CYS A 213 4.47 -8.16 -2.51
CA CYS A 213 3.10 -8.22 -3.01
C CYS A 213 2.40 -9.48 -2.46
N GLY A 214 1.10 -9.38 -2.19
CA GLY A 214 0.23 -10.55 -2.02
C GLY A 214 -0.34 -11.02 -3.37
N TRP A 215 -0.31 -12.32 -3.68
CA TRP A 215 -0.98 -12.87 -4.87
C TRP A 215 -0.13 -12.92 -6.17
N GLY A 216 -0.70 -12.81 -7.38
CA GLY A 216 -2.07 -12.40 -7.76
C GLY A 216 -2.46 -12.73 -9.20
N ASN A 217 -3.15 -11.87 -9.96
CA ASN A 217 -3.46 -12.13 -11.39
C ASN A 217 -2.22 -12.33 -12.30
N ASN A 218 -1.01 -12.17 -11.75
CA ASN A 218 0.30 -12.47 -12.35
C ASN A 218 0.97 -13.76 -11.79
N SER A 219 0.26 -14.62 -11.04
CA SER A 219 0.81 -15.85 -10.41
C SER A 219 0.80 -17.11 -11.30
N SER A 220 0.39 -17.00 -12.57
CA SER A 220 0.00 -18.12 -13.45
C SER A 220 1.13 -19.03 -13.96
N ALA A 221 2.19 -19.21 -13.18
CA ALA A 221 3.27 -20.17 -13.42
C ALA A 221 3.81 -20.83 -12.13
N ILE A 222 3.21 -20.54 -10.98
CA ILE A 222 3.39 -21.29 -9.72
C ILE A 222 2.00 -21.60 -9.14
N ASP A 223 1.08 -22.03 -9.99
CA ASP A 223 -0.29 -22.32 -9.58
C ASP A 223 -0.34 -23.52 -8.61
N PHE A 224 -1.07 -23.35 -7.50
CA PHE A 224 -1.54 -24.34 -6.51
C PHE A 224 -0.67 -24.81 -5.32
N HIS A 225 0.62 -24.48 -5.23
CA HIS A 225 1.51 -25.36 -4.44
C HIS A 225 2.24 -24.82 -3.19
N ALA A 226 2.25 -23.51 -2.85
CA ALA A 226 2.92 -23.06 -1.62
C ALA A 226 2.42 -21.73 -1.00
N THR A 227 2.66 -21.57 0.31
CA THR A 227 2.24 -20.45 1.16
C THR A 227 3.28 -19.33 1.23
N ASN A 228 3.05 -18.20 0.55
CA ASN A 228 3.95 -17.05 0.68
C ASN A 228 3.18 -15.72 0.56
N ASN A 229 2.69 -15.21 1.69
CA ASN A 229 1.98 -13.93 1.73
C ASN A 229 2.93 -12.79 2.11
N ARG A 230 3.76 -12.32 1.16
CA ARG A 230 4.76 -11.25 1.40
C ARG A 230 4.18 -9.83 1.44
N GLY A 231 2.87 -9.66 1.30
CA GLY A 231 2.27 -8.33 1.14
C GLY A 231 0.79 -8.28 1.46
N GLY A 232 0.44 -7.98 2.71
CA GLY A 232 -0.89 -7.47 3.03
C GLY A 232 -1.09 -6.07 2.43
N SER A 233 -2.34 -5.68 2.19
CA SER A 233 -2.66 -4.44 1.46
C SER A 233 -2.72 -3.20 2.36
N ALA A 234 -1.86 -3.10 3.38
CA ALA A 234 -1.85 -1.95 4.28
C ALA A 234 -1.70 -0.63 3.51
N THR A 235 -2.68 0.27 3.65
CA THR A 235 -2.58 1.67 3.22
C THR A 235 -1.39 2.29 3.95
N PRO A 236 -0.43 2.92 3.24
CA PRO A 236 0.60 3.70 3.91
C PRO A 236 -0.07 4.88 4.62
N VAL A 237 0.48 5.35 5.72
CA VAL A 237 -0.06 6.47 6.48
C VAL A 237 1.01 7.53 6.67
N VAL A 238 0.61 8.79 6.75
CA VAL A 238 1.51 9.94 6.71
C VAL A 238 1.31 10.77 7.96
N ALA A 239 2.39 11.05 8.70
CA ALA A 239 2.34 11.94 9.85
C ALA A 239 3.74 12.48 10.15
N ASP A 240 3.83 13.72 10.64
CA ASP A 240 5.08 14.34 11.10
C ASP A 240 6.20 14.31 10.06
N GLY A 241 5.85 14.53 8.78
CA GLY A 241 6.78 14.48 7.64
C GLY A 241 7.29 13.07 7.27
N ARG A 242 6.73 12.02 7.87
CA ARG A 242 7.13 10.61 7.71
C ARG A 242 6.00 9.77 7.11
N VAL A 243 6.37 8.66 6.47
CA VAL A 243 5.43 7.67 5.93
C VAL A 243 5.62 6.35 6.64
N TYR A 244 4.55 5.78 7.19
CA TYR A 244 4.58 4.51 7.91
C TYR A 244 3.80 3.45 7.15
N VAL A 245 4.31 2.22 7.14
CA VAL A 245 3.66 1.10 6.46
C VAL A 245 3.86 -0.21 7.22
N CYS A 246 2.84 -1.07 7.15
CA CYS A 246 2.90 -2.44 7.63
C CYS A 246 3.00 -3.41 6.45
N HIS A 247 3.80 -4.47 6.59
CA HIS A 247 3.83 -5.60 5.67
C HIS A 247 4.18 -6.91 6.38
N TYR A 248 4.29 -8.01 5.66
CA TYR A 248 4.52 -9.34 6.22
C TYR A 248 5.67 -10.04 5.50
N VAL A 249 6.48 -10.77 6.25
CA VAL A 249 7.51 -11.66 5.69
C VAL A 249 7.42 -13.05 6.33
N PRO A 250 7.80 -14.14 5.65
CA PRO A 250 7.88 -15.46 6.26
C PRO A 250 8.74 -15.45 7.53
N ALA A 251 8.22 -16.00 8.63
CA ALA A 251 8.88 -16.01 9.92
C ALA A 251 10.07 -16.98 9.90
N ARG A 252 11.23 -16.52 10.37
CA ARG A 252 12.42 -17.37 10.49
C ARG A 252 12.28 -18.31 11.69
N GLY A 253 12.68 -19.58 11.53
CA GLY A 253 12.97 -20.48 12.66
C GLY A 253 12.22 -21.81 12.74
N LYS A 254 11.10 -22.01 12.01
CA LYS A 254 10.45 -23.32 11.87
C LYS A 254 9.93 -23.57 10.45
N PRO A 255 10.11 -24.77 9.86
CA PRO A 255 9.39 -25.17 8.65
C PRO A 255 7.95 -25.57 8.98
N PHE A 256 7.09 -25.62 7.97
CA PHE A 256 5.70 -26.09 8.04
C PHE A 256 5.67 -27.57 8.45
N ASP A 257 4.87 -27.90 9.47
CA ASP A 257 4.85 -29.23 10.10
C ASP A 257 3.85 -30.21 9.45
N GLY A 258 3.30 -29.85 8.29
CA GLY A 258 2.31 -30.64 7.56
C GLY A 258 0.87 -30.54 8.09
N ARG A 259 0.61 -29.81 9.19
CA ARG A 259 -0.72 -29.73 9.80
C ARG A 259 -1.45 -28.42 9.48
N GLY A 260 -2.77 -28.51 9.33
CA GLY A 260 -3.66 -27.36 9.32
C GLY A 260 -3.79 -26.54 8.02
N ILE A 261 -2.96 -26.78 7.00
CA ILE A 261 -3.09 -26.16 5.66
C ILE A 261 -3.09 -27.26 4.59
N LYS A 262 -4.11 -27.30 3.72
CA LYS A 262 -4.10 -28.15 2.52
C LYS A 262 -3.19 -27.54 1.45
N VAL A 263 -1.89 -27.75 1.60
CA VAL A 263 -0.96 -27.72 0.48
C VAL A 263 -1.42 -28.79 -0.52
N ARG A 264 -1.68 -28.45 -1.79
CA ARG A 264 -1.74 -29.48 -2.83
C ARG A 264 -0.31 -30.00 -3.01
N GLY A 265 -0.14 -31.29 -3.26
CA GLY A 265 1.17 -31.87 -3.55
C GLY A 265 2.11 -32.02 -2.34
N ASP A 266 3.17 -32.78 -2.56
CA ASP A 266 4.24 -33.05 -1.60
C ASP A 266 5.35 -32.00 -1.74
N TYR A 267 5.82 -31.45 -0.62
CA TYR A 267 6.94 -30.51 -0.55
C TYR A 267 8.14 -31.01 -1.35
N GLU A 268 8.57 -32.26 -1.13
CA GLU A 268 9.78 -32.80 -1.77
C GLU A 268 9.61 -32.91 -3.29
N ALA A 269 8.41 -33.28 -3.76
CA ALA A 269 8.08 -33.32 -5.18
C ALA A 269 8.09 -31.92 -5.81
N ILE A 270 7.53 -30.91 -5.14
CA ILE A 270 7.50 -29.51 -5.60
C ILE A 270 8.93 -28.95 -5.68
N VAL A 271 9.74 -29.14 -4.64
CA VAL A 271 11.15 -28.69 -4.63
C VAL A 271 11.93 -29.35 -5.78
N LYS A 272 11.76 -30.66 -5.98
CA LYS A 272 12.42 -31.42 -7.05
C LYS A 272 12.02 -30.94 -8.44
N GLU A 273 10.73 -30.71 -8.68
CA GLU A 273 10.23 -30.18 -9.95
C GLU A 273 10.83 -28.79 -10.24
N TRP A 274 10.80 -27.87 -9.27
CA TRP A 274 11.26 -26.50 -9.49
C TRP A 274 12.78 -26.43 -9.66
N LYS A 275 13.55 -27.22 -8.90
CA LYS A 275 15.01 -27.33 -9.12
C LYS A 275 15.32 -27.85 -10.53
N ALA A 276 14.52 -28.79 -11.06
CA ALA A 276 14.69 -29.29 -12.43
C ALA A 276 14.29 -28.27 -13.51
N VAL A 277 13.25 -27.45 -13.28
CA VAL A 277 12.75 -26.46 -14.25
C VAL A 277 13.58 -25.17 -14.27
N TYR A 278 14.03 -24.70 -13.09
CA TYR A 278 14.63 -23.39 -12.90
C TYR A 278 16.11 -23.41 -12.49
N GLY A 279 16.62 -24.51 -11.91
CA GLY A 279 17.99 -24.63 -11.39
C GLY A 279 18.18 -24.07 -9.98
N GLU A 280 19.10 -24.66 -9.21
CA GLU A 280 19.29 -24.33 -7.78
C GLU A 280 19.73 -22.89 -7.50
N GLN A 281 20.43 -22.25 -8.45
CA GLN A 281 20.86 -20.85 -8.33
C GLN A 281 19.70 -19.85 -8.35
N VAL A 282 18.53 -20.23 -8.89
CA VAL A 282 17.35 -19.36 -9.02
C VAL A 282 16.47 -19.45 -7.77
N PHE A 283 16.34 -20.67 -7.23
CA PHE A 283 15.59 -20.99 -6.03
C PHE A 283 16.49 -21.67 -4.99
N PRO A 284 17.35 -20.91 -4.29
CA PRO A 284 18.11 -21.44 -3.16
C PRO A 284 17.17 -21.95 -2.07
N GLN A 285 17.63 -22.95 -1.32
CA GLN A 285 16.80 -23.70 -0.35
C GLN A 285 16.04 -22.79 0.63
N GLU A 286 16.67 -21.74 1.18
CA GLU A 286 16.01 -20.76 2.06
C GLU A 286 14.76 -20.13 1.43
N LYS A 287 14.81 -19.76 0.14
CA LYS A 287 13.66 -19.18 -0.58
C LYS A 287 12.56 -20.19 -0.86
N VAL A 288 12.88 -21.47 -0.89
CA VAL A 288 11.91 -22.56 -0.99
C VAL A 288 11.27 -22.79 0.37
N ASP A 289 12.07 -22.91 1.44
CA ASP A 289 11.61 -23.06 2.83
C ASP A 289 10.69 -21.90 3.26
N ASP A 290 10.95 -20.68 2.79
CA ASP A 290 10.10 -19.50 2.99
C ASP A 290 8.65 -19.69 2.51
N LEU A 291 8.46 -20.47 1.45
CA LEU A 291 7.14 -20.79 0.89
C LEU A 291 6.38 -21.82 1.74
N PHE A 292 7.07 -22.45 2.69
CA PHE A 292 6.55 -23.44 3.61
C PHE A 292 6.96 -23.06 5.05
N ARG A 293 6.92 -21.77 5.41
CA ARG A 293 6.88 -21.35 6.81
C ARG A 293 5.47 -21.47 7.33
N GLU A 294 5.29 -21.96 8.55
CA GLU A 294 3.98 -21.99 9.22
C GLU A 294 3.47 -20.58 9.56
N LYS A 295 4.38 -19.64 9.84
CA LYS A 295 4.08 -18.30 10.35
C LYS A 295 4.78 -17.20 9.54
N ASN A 296 4.24 -15.98 9.67
CA ASN A 296 4.80 -14.73 9.18
C ASN A 296 5.17 -13.81 10.36
N ASP A 297 6.23 -13.02 10.16
CA ASP A 297 6.53 -11.85 10.97
C ASP A 297 5.75 -10.64 10.43
N THR A 298 5.28 -9.78 11.32
CA THR A 298 4.71 -8.47 10.96
C THR A 298 5.83 -7.44 10.96
N VAL A 299 6.00 -6.72 9.86
CA VAL A 299 7.03 -5.70 9.69
C VAL A 299 6.39 -4.33 9.68
N VAL A 300 6.86 -3.45 10.56
CA VAL A 300 6.51 -2.02 10.55
C VAL A 300 7.74 -1.25 10.10
N ALA A 301 7.59 -0.39 9.10
CA ALA A 301 8.65 0.49 8.63
C ALA A 301 8.21 1.95 8.68
N CYS A 302 9.15 2.83 9.02
CA CYS A 302 9.03 4.27 8.88
C CYS A 302 9.99 4.77 7.82
N LEU A 303 9.47 5.57 6.90
CA LEU A 303 10.18 6.18 5.80
C LEU A 303 10.25 7.69 6.00
N ASP A 304 11.35 8.29 5.55
CA ASP A 304 11.43 9.74 5.36
C ASP A 304 10.51 10.17 4.22
N GLY A 305 9.60 11.13 4.46
CA GLY A 305 8.60 11.55 3.48
C GLY A 305 9.16 12.33 2.28
N ALA A 306 10.40 12.83 2.38
CA ALA A 306 11.04 13.61 1.31
C ALA A 306 11.91 12.74 0.38
N THR A 307 12.43 11.62 0.86
CA THR A 307 13.46 10.81 0.15
C THR A 307 13.14 9.31 0.05
N GLY A 308 12.17 8.78 0.80
CA GLY A 308 11.85 7.35 0.83
C GLY A 308 12.86 6.49 1.61
N GLN A 309 13.83 7.13 2.30
CA GLN A 309 14.79 6.44 3.17
C GLN A 309 14.08 5.65 4.27
N THR A 310 14.47 4.40 4.51
CA THR A 310 14.05 3.67 5.71
C THR A 310 14.74 4.26 6.94
N LEU A 311 13.98 4.96 7.78
CA LEU A 311 14.47 5.54 9.03
C LEU A 311 14.58 4.50 10.14
N TRP A 312 13.60 3.61 10.22
CA TRP A 312 13.62 2.44 11.09
C TRP A 312 12.72 1.33 10.55
N ARG A 313 13.02 0.10 10.98
CA ARG A 313 12.29 -1.12 10.61
C ARG A 313 12.19 -2.04 11.83
N THR A 314 10.98 -2.37 12.23
CA THR A 314 10.70 -3.22 13.40
C THR A 314 10.00 -4.49 12.98
N THR A 315 10.57 -5.64 13.34
CA THR A 315 10.00 -6.96 13.12
C THR A 315 9.29 -7.43 14.39
N LEU A 316 7.98 -7.68 14.31
CA LEU A 316 7.20 -8.37 15.32
C LEU A 316 7.11 -9.84 14.92
N SER A 317 7.83 -10.72 15.61
CA SER A 317 8.08 -12.09 15.12
C SER A 317 6.92 -13.08 15.33
N ALA A 318 6.77 -14.01 14.39
CA ALA A 318 5.91 -15.21 14.45
C ALA A 318 4.43 -14.90 14.82
N ARG A 319 3.88 -13.84 14.24
CA ARG A 319 2.63 -13.20 14.65
C ARG A 319 1.36 -13.76 14.02
N PHE A 320 1.44 -14.35 12.83
CA PHE A 320 0.27 -14.92 12.16
C PHE A 320 0.64 -16.13 11.33
N LYS A 321 -0.27 -17.09 11.16
CA LYS A 321 -0.13 -18.17 10.18
C LYS A 321 0.16 -17.62 8.78
N ASN A 322 1.17 -18.15 8.11
CA ASN A 322 1.45 -17.85 6.71
C ASN A 322 0.45 -18.60 5.80
N VAL A 323 -0.81 -18.14 5.77
CA VAL A 323 -1.89 -18.76 4.99
C VAL A 323 -2.16 -18.00 3.68
N GLN A 324 -2.55 -18.76 2.66
CA GLN A 324 -3.05 -18.23 1.40
C GLN A 324 -4.36 -17.45 1.63
N GLN A 325 -4.37 -16.14 1.33
CA GLN A 325 -5.55 -15.28 1.50
C GLN A 325 -6.48 -15.24 0.28
N HIS A 326 -6.33 -16.14 -0.70
CA HIS A 326 -7.16 -16.15 -1.90
C HIS A 326 -8.63 -16.41 -1.55
N LYS A 327 -9.50 -15.41 -1.80
CA LYS A 327 -10.93 -15.33 -1.42
C LYS A 327 -11.24 -15.34 0.08
N TRP A 328 -10.24 -15.43 0.96
CA TRP A 328 -10.44 -14.98 2.35
C TRP A 328 -10.47 -13.46 2.36
N ARG A 329 -11.29 -12.86 3.23
CA ARG A 329 -11.48 -11.40 3.32
C ARG A 329 -10.29 -10.73 4.03
N GLY A 330 -9.10 -10.97 3.47
CA GLY A 330 -7.80 -10.62 4.04
C GLY A 330 -7.63 -9.12 4.16
N MET A 331 -7.01 -8.71 5.27
CA MET A 331 -7.11 -7.34 5.76
C MET A 331 -5.85 -6.50 5.57
N ASN A 332 -6.08 -5.19 5.57
CA ASN A 332 -5.10 -4.13 5.60
C ASN A 332 -5.00 -3.60 7.05
N PRO A 333 -4.16 -4.17 7.95
CA PRO A 333 -3.84 -3.48 9.20
C PRO A 333 -2.94 -2.30 8.87
N SER A 334 -3.59 -1.21 8.45
CA SER A 334 -2.88 0.04 8.21
C SER A 334 -2.40 0.55 9.57
N PRO A 335 -1.12 0.93 9.72
CA PRO A 335 -0.64 1.50 10.96
C PRO A 335 -1.47 2.75 11.31
N THR A 336 -1.54 3.08 12.59
CA THR A 336 -2.20 4.28 13.08
C THR A 336 -1.19 5.11 13.87
N VAL A 337 -1.03 6.38 13.53
CA VAL A 337 -0.02 7.26 14.12
C VAL A 337 -0.71 8.35 14.94
N ALA A 338 -0.41 8.40 16.23
CA ALA A 338 -0.96 9.40 17.14
C ALA A 338 -0.06 9.58 18.37
N GLY A 339 0.09 10.81 18.87
CA GLY A 339 0.80 11.08 20.12
C GLY A 339 2.23 10.53 20.19
N GLY A 340 2.98 10.64 19.08
CA GLY A 340 4.35 10.12 18.95
C GLY A 340 4.46 8.59 18.91
N ARG A 341 3.36 7.86 18.67
CA ARG A 341 3.30 6.40 18.65
C ARG A 341 2.73 5.87 17.34
N VAL A 342 3.17 4.68 16.95
CA VAL A 342 2.62 3.89 15.84
C VAL A 342 1.95 2.63 16.40
N PHE A 343 0.66 2.50 16.18
CA PHE A 343 -0.15 1.37 16.58
C PHE A 343 -0.35 0.43 15.39
N VAL A 344 -0.08 -0.86 15.61
CA VAL A 344 -0.33 -1.94 14.63
C VAL A 344 -0.95 -3.13 15.33
N PHE A 345 -1.72 -3.92 14.59
CA PHE A 345 -2.12 -5.25 15.01
C PHE A 345 -1.99 -6.24 13.86
N ASP A 346 -1.89 -7.52 14.19
CA ASP A 346 -1.87 -8.61 13.23
C ASP A 346 -3.22 -9.33 13.14
N LEU A 347 -3.23 -10.42 12.37
CA LEU A 347 -4.42 -11.22 12.10
C LEU A 347 -4.73 -12.26 13.21
N GLU A 348 -3.80 -12.53 14.14
CA GLU A 348 -4.06 -13.27 15.40
C GLU A 348 -4.46 -12.32 16.54
N GLN A 349 -4.80 -11.06 16.23
CA GLN A 349 -5.28 -10.08 17.22
C GLN A 349 -4.24 -9.79 18.33
N HIS A 350 -2.94 -9.87 18.02
CA HIS A 350 -1.94 -9.17 18.84
C HIS A 350 -1.82 -7.72 18.37
N MET A 351 -1.59 -6.82 19.30
CA MET A 351 -1.44 -5.39 19.05
C MET A 351 -0.13 -4.88 19.69
N ALA A 352 0.55 -3.96 19.02
CA ALA A 352 1.75 -3.31 19.54
C ALA A 352 1.67 -1.80 19.36
N ALA A 353 2.26 -1.07 20.31
CA ALA A 353 2.61 0.33 20.13
C ALA A 353 4.12 0.47 20.03
N LEU A 354 4.57 1.17 18.99
CA LEU A 354 5.96 1.50 18.75
C LEU A 354 6.14 3.02 18.94
N ASP A 355 7.30 3.42 19.41
CA ASP A 355 7.74 4.82 19.37
C ASP A 355 7.90 5.28 17.91
N ALA A 356 7.24 6.38 17.51
CA ALA A 356 7.24 6.82 16.12
C ALA A 356 8.61 7.35 15.66
N LYS A 357 9.45 7.85 16.58
CA LYS A 357 10.78 8.37 16.25
C LYS A 357 11.75 7.24 15.90
N THR A 358 11.73 6.14 16.67
CA THR A 358 12.76 5.08 16.71
C THR A 358 12.28 3.68 16.30
N GLY A 359 10.98 3.43 16.24
CA GLY A 359 10.41 2.10 15.97
C GLY A 359 10.45 1.15 17.17
N LYS A 360 10.99 1.57 18.32
CA LYS A 360 11.09 0.73 19.52
C LYS A 360 9.70 0.35 20.01
N VAL A 361 9.45 -0.95 20.21
CA VAL A 361 8.23 -1.44 20.87
C VAL A 361 8.16 -0.89 22.29
N LEU A 362 7.09 -0.16 22.59
CA LEU A 362 6.78 0.42 23.90
C LEU A 362 5.99 -0.56 24.75
N TRP A 363 4.98 -1.18 24.15
CA TRP A 363 4.16 -2.22 24.76
C TRP A 363 3.57 -3.15 23.70
N GLU A 364 3.20 -4.35 24.13
CA GLU A 364 2.40 -5.30 23.34
C GLU A 364 1.20 -5.76 24.15
N TYR A 365 0.09 -6.03 23.45
CA TYR A 365 -1.13 -6.60 23.99
C TYR A 365 -1.50 -7.85 23.19
N THR A 366 -1.96 -8.88 23.91
CA THR A 366 -2.54 -10.09 23.32
C THR A 366 -3.88 -10.34 24.00
N SER A 367 -4.95 -10.46 23.21
CA SER A 367 -6.26 -10.81 23.77
C SER A 367 -6.21 -12.19 24.42
N ALA A 368 -6.55 -12.29 25.71
CA ALA A 368 -6.76 -13.57 26.39
C ALA A 368 -7.93 -14.38 25.80
N LYS A 369 -8.84 -13.70 25.08
CA LYS A 369 -9.94 -14.29 24.33
C LYS A 369 -9.57 -14.26 22.85
N GLN A 370 -8.83 -15.26 22.38
CA GLN A 370 -8.68 -15.52 20.95
C GLN A 370 -10.04 -15.91 20.37
N ARG A 371 -10.70 -14.99 19.65
CA ARG A 371 -12.13 -15.13 19.29
C ARG A 371 -12.40 -16.11 18.14
N GLY A 372 -11.39 -16.84 17.65
CA GLY A 372 -11.52 -17.85 16.59
C GLY A 372 -11.71 -17.30 15.17
N ALA A 373 -11.96 -15.99 15.03
CA ALA A 373 -12.00 -15.26 13.76
C ALA A 373 -10.71 -14.45 13.56
N PRO A 374 -10.20 -14.31 12.32
CA PRO A 374 -9.15 -13.33 12.03
C PRO A 374 -9.64 -11.92 12.34
N ALA A 375 -8.71 -11.00 12.61
CA ALA A 375 -9.01 -9.57 12.72
C ALA A 375 -9.66 -9.04 11.41
N LEU A 376 -10.70 -8.20 11.54
CA LEU A 376 -11.52 -7.69 10.41
C LEU A 376 -11.89 -6.17 10.51
N GLY A 377 -11.04 -5.33 11.15
CA GLY A 377 -11.11 -3.86 11.12
C GLY A 377 -9.90 -3.14 10.48
N PRO A 378 -10.08 -2.01 9.75
CA PRO A 378 -9.07 -1.40 8.86
C PRO A 378 -7.85 -0.72 9.51
N GLY A 379 -7.84 -0.58 10.82
CA GLY A 379 -6.78 0.08 11.61
C GLY A 379 -7.23 0.26 13.05
N ALA A 380 -6.36 0.79 13.90
CA ALA A 380 -6.75 1.18 15.25
C ALA A 380 -7.37 2.59 15.20
N CYS A 381 -8.37 2.88 16.02
CA CYS A 381 -8.78 4.24 16.30
C CYS A 381 -8.06 4.72 17.57
N VAL A 382 -7.57 5.96 17.59
CA VAL A 382 -6.98 6.60 18.77
C VAL A 382 -7.79 7.84 19.10
N ILE A 383 -8.28 7.93 20.35
CA ILE A 383 -9.06 9.06 20.86
C ILE A 383 -8.55 9.38 22.26
N GLY A 384 -7.93 10.54 22.41
CA GLY A 384 -7.32 10.96 23.69
C GLY A 384 -6.31 9.92 24.18
N GLU A 385 -6.52 9.43 25.40
CA GLU A 385 -5.66 8.42 26.04
C GLU A 385 -6.04 6.97 25.67
N THR A 386 -7.03 6.75 24.80
CA THR A 386 -7.50 5.40 24.43
C THR A 386 -7.16 5.04 22.99
N VAL A 387 -6.59 3.86 22.79
CA VAL A 387 -6.48 3.18 21.50
C VAL A 387 -7.38 1.94 21.45
N THR A 388 -8.09 1.76 20.34
CA THR A 388 -9.02 0.64 20.17
C THR A 388 -8.31 -0.57 19.56
N HIS A 389 -8.47 -1.73 20.17
CA HIS A 389 -8.13 -3.01 19.56
C HIS A 389 -9.34 -3.59 18.83
N LEU A 390 -9.35 -3.48 17.50
CA LEU A 390 -10.39 -4.00 16.60
C LEU A 390 -11.84 -3.54 16.91
N GLY A 391 -12.01 -2.43 17.64
CA GLY A 391 -13.31 -2.02 18.19
C GLY A 391 -13.87 -2.93 19.30
N LEU A 392 -13.15 -3.99 19.69
CA LEU A 392 -13.57 -4.98 20.67
C LEU A 392 -13.08 -4.67 22.09
N ALA A 393 -12.07 -3.81 22.21
CA ALA A 393 -11.52 -3.34 23.49
C ALA A 393 -10.88 -1.95 23.32
N GLY A 394 -10.82 -1.20 24.42
CA GLY A 394 -10.04 0.03 24.53
C GLY A 394 -8.91 -0.16 25.52
N MET A 395 -7.76 0.42 25.20
CA MET A 395 -6.53 0.31 25.97
C MET A 395 -5.87 1.67 26.13
N ASP A 396 -5.17 1.83 27.24
CA ASP A 396 -4.37 3.01 27.51
C ASP A 396 -3.25 3.18 26.47
N VAL A 397 -3.20 4.35 25.83
CA VAL A 397 -2.23 4.73 24.79
C VAL A 397 -0.79 4.62 25.29
N ALA A 398 -0.53 4.96 26.54
CA ALA A 398 0.82 5.02 27.09
C ALA A 398 1.40 3.65 27.46
N SER A 399 0.57 2.75 28.00
CA SER A 399 0.98 1.49 28.64
C SER A 399 0.40 0.21 28.03
N GLY A 400 -0.59 0.29 27.14
CA GLY A 400 -1.28 -0.87 26.58
C GLY A 400 -2.20 -1.58 27.58
N LYS A 401 -2.43 -0.99 28.76
CA LYS A 401 -3.32 -1.55 29.77
C LYS A 401 -4.76 -1.55 29.25
N LEU A 402 -5.41 -2.71 29.30
CA LEU A 402 -6.83 -2.86 29.02
C LEU A 402 -7.66 -1.96 29.94
N LEU A 403 -8.45 -1.06 29.34
CA LEU A 403 -9.39 -0.17 30.04
C LEU A 403 -10.79 -0.78 30.07
N TRP A 404 -11.23 -1.34 28.93
CA TRP A 404 -12.56 -1.94 28.78
C TRP A 404 -12.61 -2.96 27.63
N GLU A 405 -13.56 -3.88 27.70
CA GLU A 405 -13.93 -4.80 26.60
C GLU A 405 -15.38 -4.55 26.17
N ALA A 406 -15.62 -4.53 24.86
CA ALA A 406 -16.96 -4.42 24.30
C ALA A 406 -17.73 -5.75 24.43
N LYS A 407 -18.99 -5.68 24.85
CA LYS A 407 -19.92 -6.83 24.88
C LYS A 407 -20.43 -7.11 23.46
N CYS A 408 -19.70 -7.96 22.75
CA CYS A 408 -19.94 -8.27 21.34
C CYS A 408 -19.71 -9.76 21.06
N SER A 409 -20.32 -10.28 19.98
CA SER A 409 -20.14 -11.66 19.51
C SER A 409 -18.64 -11.99 19.28
N PRO A 410 -18.18 -13.23 19.51
CA PRO A 410 -16.84 -13.66 19.09
C PRO A 410 -16.58 -13.39 17.59
N TRP A 411 -17.63 -13.51 16.78
CA TRP A 411 -17.59 -13.30 15.33
C TRP A 411 -17.89 -11.86 14.90
N ALA A 412 -17.93 -10.90 15.84
CA ALA A 412 -18.20 -9.51 15.54
C ALA A 412 -16.99 -8.89 14.81
N CYS A 413 -17.20 -8.50 13.55
CA CYS A 413 -16.31 -7.55 12.89
C CYS A 413 -16.69 -6.17 13.42
N SER A 414 -15.74 -5.42 13.98
CA SER A 414 -16.01 -4.08 14.50
C SER A 414 -15.10 -3.03 13.87
N THR A 415 -15.73 -1.93 13.45
CA THR A 415 -15.07 -0.71 13.01
C THR A 415 -15.36 0.35 14.05
N ALA A 416 -14.30 1.04 14.47
CA ALA A 416 -14.34 2.02 15.55
C ALA A 416 -14.07 3.40 14.95
N LEU A 417 -15.06 4.30 15.02
CA LEU A 417 -15.00 5.63 14.39
C LEU A 417 -15.07 6.72 15.47
N PRO A 418 -14.22 7.76 15.38
CA PRO A 418 -14.34 8.91 16.27
C PRO A 418 -15.58 9.72 15.90
N TRP A 419 -16.35 10.11 16.91
CA TRP A 419 -17.46 11.05 16.74
C TRP A 419 -17.33 12.19 17.74
N ARG A 420 -17.42 13.43 17.25
CA ARG A 420 -17.42 14.63 18.09
C ARG A 420 -18.79 15.29 18.05
N ASP A 421 -19.32 15.56 19.23
CA ASP A 421 -20.48 16.42 19.45
C ASP A 421 -20.06 17.57 20.36
N GLN A 422 -20.02 18.78 19.80
CA GLN A 422 -19.53 19.99 20.47
C GLN A 422 -18.12 19.78 21.06
N GLU A 423 -17.98 19.78 22.39
CA GLU A 423 -16.72 19.54 23.11
C GLU A 423 -16.48 18.06 23.46
N ARG A 424 -17.50 17.20 23.35
CA ARG A 424 -17.40 15.79 23.71
C ARG A 424 -16.98 14.94 22.51
N THR A 425 -15.95 14.12 22.71
CA THR A 425 -15.60 13.05 21.77
C THR A 425 -16.05 11.71 22.32
N SER A 426 -16.78 10.95 21.51
CA SER A 426 -17.26 9.60 21.77
C SER A 426 -16.70 8.64 20.71
N LEU A 427 -16.77 7.34 20.99
CA LEU A 427 -16.41 6.30 20.05
C LEU A 427 -17.67 5.61 19.53
N ILE A 428 -17.84 5.55 18.21
CA ILE A 428 -18.90 4.78 17.54
C ILE A 428 -18.34 3.42 17.17
N LEU A 429 -18.94 2.36 17.71
CA LEU A 429 -18.60 0.97 17.42
C LEU A 429 -19.66 0.33 16.53
N LEU A 430 -19.22 -0.29 15.44
CA LEU A 430 -20.05 -0.92 14.41
C LEU A 430 -19.94 -2.44 14.48
N ASN A 431 -20.78 -3.10 15.28
CA ASN A 431 -20.68 -4.54 15.52
C ASN A 431 -21.56 -5.34 14.55
N ALA A 432 -20.95 -6.03 13.60
CA ALA A 432 -21.64 -6.96 12.70
C ALA A 432 -21.42 -8.42 13.13
N ALA A 433 -22.46 -9.07 13.67
CA ALA A 433 -22.48 -10.52 13.85
C ALA A 433 -23.07 -11.21 12.60
N PRO A 434 -22.61 -12.42 12.21
CA PRO A 434 -23.18 -13.15 11.08
C PRO A 434 -24.72 -13.25 11.16
N HIS A 435 -25.39 -12.92 10.06
CA HIS A 435 -26.86 -12.93 9.91
C HIS A 435 -27.64 -11.99 10.87
N SER A 436 -26.97 -11.06 11.56
CA SER A 436 -27.60 -10.05 12.41
C SER A 436 -27.52 -8.65 11.77
N PRO A 437 -28.42 -7.71 12.09
CA PRO A 437 -28.23 -6.30 11.72
C PRO A 437 -26.95 -5.76 12.38
N VAL A 438 -26.31 -4.76 11.76
CA VAL A 438 -25.15 -4.08 12.36
C VAL A 438 -25.64 -3.25 13.55
N MET A 439 -25.16 -3.59 14.73
CA MET A 439 -25.45 -2.84 15.96
C MET A 439 -24.48 -1.66 16.07
N VAL A 440 -25.02 -0.45 16.19
CA VAL A 440 -24.26 0.78 16.38
C VAL A 440 -24.30 1.14 17.85
N GLN A 441 -23.13 1.23 18.48
CA GLN A 441 -22.99 1.62 19.89
C GLN A 441 -22.23 2.95 19.97
N CYS A 442 -22.70 3.88 20.81
CA CYS A 442 -21.91 5.04 21.21
C CYS A 442 -21.36 4.77 22.61
N VAL A 443 -20.04 4.75 22.74
CA VAL A 443 -19.34 4.51 24.02
C VAL A 443 -18.43 5.66 24.38
N ASP A 444 -18.28 5.89 25.68
CA ASP A 444 -17.24 6.74 26.24
C ASP A 444 -15.85 6.13 25.94
N PRO A 445 -14.90 6.86 25.31
CA PRO A 445 -13.64 6.27 24.85
C PRO A 445 -12.78 5.74 26.00
N LEU A 446 -12.74 6.43 27.15
CA LEU A 446 -11.87 6.09 28.28
C LEU A 446 -12.41 4.92 29.10
N THR A 447 -13.72 4.90 29.34
CA THR A 447 -14.36 3.94 30.26
C THR A 447 -15.09 2.79 29.56
N GLY A 448 -15.33 2.89 28.25
CA GLY A 448 -16.16 1.94 27.50
C GLY A 448 -17.64 1.99 27.90
N LYS A 449 -18.05 2.98 28.71
CA LYS A 449 -19.43 3.12 29.15
C LYS A 449 -20.32 3.47 27.97
N GLN A 450 -21.21 2.54 27.62
CA GLN A 450 -22.22 2.72 26.60
C GLN A 450 -23.20 3.84 26.98
N ALA A 451 -23.32 4.85 26.12
CA ALA A 451 -24.34 5.88 26.21
C ALA A 451 -25.66 5.38 25.60
N TRP A 452 -25.58 4.76 24.42
CA TRP A 452 -26.70 4.15 23.72
C TRP A 452 -26.24 3.05 22.76
N GLU A 453 -27.19 2.20 22.34
CA GLU A 453 -27.02 1.20 21.29
C GLU A 453 -28.32 1.09 20.49
N GLN A 454 -28.19 1.02 19.17
CA GLN A 454 -29.33 0.90 18.26
C GLN A 454 -28.98 -0.01 17.06
N PRO A 455 -29.94 -0.82 16.56
CA PRO A 455 -29.75 -1.56 15.33
C PRO A 455 -29.76 -0.61 14.12
N SER A 456 -28.95 -0.91 13.11
CA SER A 456 -28.95 -0.20 11.83
C SER A 456 -29.31 -1.12 10.66
N ALA A 457 -29.61 -0.50 9.51
CA ALA A 457 -29.77 -1.18 8.23
C ALA A 457 -28.47 -1.12 7.37
N LEU A 458 -27.32 -0.89 8.01
CA LEU A 458 -26.01 -1.02 7.38
C LEU A 458 -25.75 -2.50 7.02
N VAL A 459 -25.03 -2.74 5.93
CA VAL A 459 -24.68 -4.09 5.44
C VAL A 459 -23.25 -4.14 4.91
N GLY A 460 -22.65 -5.32 4.99
CA GLY A 460 -21.33 -5.63 4.42
C GLY A 460 -20.28 -5.91 5.48
N ASP A 461 -19.04 -5.99 5.04
CA ASP A 461 -17.89 -5.75 5.93
C ASP A 461 -17.91 -4.23 6.24
N ASN A 462 -17.71 -3.80 7.49
CA ASN A 462 -17.96 -2.41 7.90
C ASN A 462 -16.89 -1.40 7.42
N ASP A 463 -15.98 -1.82 6.53
CA ASP A 463 -14.76 -1.12 6.12
C ASP A 463 -15.01 0.20 5.38
N LEU A 464 -16.18 0.36 4.75
CA LEU A 464 -16.58 1.58 4.04
C LEU A 464 -17.49 2.51 4.85
N THR A 465 -17.73 2.21 6.14
CA THR A 465 -18.56 3.06 7.00
C THR A 465 -17.73 4.21 7.56
N MET A 466 -18.25 5.42 7.48
CA MET A 466 -17.55 6.66 7.87
C MET A 466 -18.46 7.62 8.64
N ILE A 467 -17.85 8.60 9.31
CA ILE A 467 -18.55 9.74 9.91
C ILE A 467 -18.04 11.02 9.25
N ALA A 468 -18.97 11.85 8.77
CA ALA A 468 -18.69 13.19 8.27
C ALA A 468 -19.76 14.16 8.78
N ASP A 469 -19.37 15.33 9.30
CA ASP A 469 -20.27 16.39 9.81
C ASP A 469 -21.37 15.88 10.78
N GLY A 470 -21.02 14.93 11.65
CA GLY A 470 -21.93 14.30 12.62
C GLY A 470 -22.92 13.28 12.03
N ILE A 471 -22.71 12.87 10.77
CA ILE A 471 -23.54 11.91 10.05
C ILE A 471 -22.72 10.64 9.80
N LEU A 472 -23.22 9.52 10.31
CA LEU A 472 -22.73 8.17 10.04
C LEU A 472 -23.30 7.68 8.70
N ILE A 473 -22.45 7.24 7.78
CA ILE A 473 -22.83 6.82 6.43
C ILE A 473 -22.15 5.50 6.11
N GLY A 474 -22.88 4.59 5.47
CA GLY A 474 -22.29 3.37 4.93
C GLY A 474 -23.23 2.65 3.97
N CYS A 475 -22.79 1.48 3.53
CA CYS A 475 -23.52 0.62 2.60
C CYS A 475 -24.83 0.11 3.20
N ALA A 476 -25.88 0.11 2.39
CA ALA A 476 -27.17 -0.54 2.65
C ALA A 476 -27.47 -1.55 1.53
N LYS A 477 -28.40 -2.47 1.79
CA LYS A 477 -28.85 -3.46 0.81
C LYS A 477 -29.49 -2.76 -0.40
N GLN A 478 -28.89 -2.89 -1.58
CA GLN A 478 -29.50 -2.46 -2.85
C GLN A 478 -30.83 -3.21 -3.06
N LEU A 479 -31.91 -2.44 -3.23
CA LEU A 479 -33.27 -2.97 -3.31
C LEU A 479 -33.65 -3.44 -4.72
N ASP A 480 -33.10 -2.82 -5.77
CA ASP A 480 -33.29 -3.33 -7.14
C ASP A 480 -32.33 -4.51 -7.43
N ALA A 481 -32.90 -5.70 -7.49
CA ALA A 481 -32.19 -6.93 -7.81
C ALA A 481 -31.54 -6.94 -9.22
N LYS A 482 -31.99 -6.08 -10.16
CA LYS A 482 -31.38 -5.95 -11.50
C LYS A 482 -30.09 -5.14 -11.47
N LEU A 483 -30.01 -4.15 -10.57
CA LEU A 483 -28.83 -3.30 -10.37
C LEU A 483 -27.82 -3.92 -9.39
N ASN A 484 -28.26 -4.89 -8.59
CA ASN A 484 -27.45 -5.65 -7.64
C ASN A 484 -26.93 -6.96 -8.26
N LYS A 485 -25.84 -6.90 -9.03
CA LYS A 485 -25.15 -8.13 -9.44
C LYS A 485 -24.30 -8.66 -8.30
N GLN A 486 -24.77 -9.72 -7.67
CA GLN A 486 -23.97 -10.51 -6.73
C GLN A 486 -22.75 -11.09 -7.47
N GLY A 487 -21.59 -10.45 -7.29
CA GLY A 487 -20.31 -11.12 -7.46
C GLY A 487 -20.12 -12.18 -6.36
N GLU A 488 -19.04 -12.94 -6.45
CA GLU A 488 -18.75 -14.06 -5.54
C GLU A 488 -18.52 -13.63 -4.06
N GLY A 489 -19.58 -13.29 -3.32
CA GLY A 489 -19.60 -13.34 -1.86
C GLY A 489 -19.61 -12.03 -1.06
N SER A 490 -19.77 -10.85 -1.67
CA SER A 490 -19.99 -9.57 -0.95
C SER A 490 -21.47 -9.14 -1.00
N GLY A 491 -22.02 -8.79 0.16
CA GLY A 491 -23.47 -8.61 0.36
C GLY A 491 -24.06 -7.29 -0.14
N GLY A 492 -24.13 -7.09 -1.46
CA GLY A 492 -25.11 -6.20 -2.09
C GLY A 492 -25.05 -4.70 -1.74
N GLY A 493 -23.85 -4.16 -1.50
CA GLY A 493 -23.60 -2.76 -1.15
C GLY A 493 -23.69 -1.80 -2.34
N GLY A 494 -24.89 -1.66 -2.93
CA GLY A 494 -25.19 -0.72 -4.00
C GLY A 494 -26.17 0.40 -3.63
N ALA A 495 -26.64 0.41 -2.38
CA ALA A 495 -27.36 1.53 -1.78
C ALA A 495 -26.54 2.09 -0.62
N LEU A 496 -26.85 3.32 -0.23
CA LEU A 496 -26.30 4.01 0.93
C LEU A 496 -27.41 4.36 1.91
N ILE A 497 -27.04 4.46 3.17
CA ILE A 497 -27.88 4.95 4.26
C ILE A 497 -27.08 5.90 5.13
N ALA A 498 -27.75 6.96 5.59
CA ALA A 498 -27.16 7.94 6.50
C ALA A 498 -28.00 8.11 7.76
N TYR A 499 -27.28 8.19 8.88
CA TYR A 499 -27.82 8.43 10.21
C TYR A 499 -27.19 9.70 10.79
N ARG A 500 -28.02 10.65 11.25
CA ARG A 500 -27.55 11.73 12.11
C ARG A 500 -27.31 11.18 13.51
N LEU A 501 -26.11 11.34 14.03
CA LEU A 501 -25.74 10.94 15.39
C LEU A 501 -26.19 11.99 16.41
N ALA A 502 -26.58 11.54 17.60
CA ALA A 502 -26.98 12.36 18.74
C ALA A 502 -26.51 11.71 20.05
N THR A 503 -26.58 12.44 21.16
CA THR A 503 -26.07 11.98 22.47
C THR A 503 -26.91 10.86 23.10
N ASP A 504 -28.12 10.64 22.60
CA ASP A 504 -29.13 9.68 23.05
C ASP A 504 -29.49 8.60 22.00
N GLY A 505 -28.97 8.70 20.78
CA GLY A 505 -29.19 7.71 19.72
C GLY A 505 -28.70 8.16 18.36
N MET A 506 -29.25 7.53 17.31
CA MET A 506 -29.07 7.92 15.93
C MET A 506 -30.42 7.97 15.20
N LYS A 507 -30.54 8.84 14.20
CA LYS A 507 -31.76 8.97 13.40
C LYS A 507 -31.44 8.83 11.92
N GLU A 508 -32.09 7.89 11.24
CA GLU A 508 -32.02 7.78 9.78
C GLU A 508 -32.51 9.09 9.15
N ILE A 509 -31.69 9.70 8.29
CA ILE A 509 -32.01 10.98 7.63
C ILE A 509 -32.26 10.82 6.13
N TRP A 510 -31.59 9.89 5.46
CA TRP A 510 -31.82 9.58 4.05
C TRP A 510 -31.30 8.19 3.67
N ARG A 511 -31.82 7.70 2.54
CA ARG A 511 -31.29 6.55 1.80
C ARG A 511 -31.10 6.95 0.34
N TRP A 512 -30.02 6.49 -0.27
CA TRP A 512 -29.74 6.65 -1.69
C TRP A 512 -29.56 5.27 -2.30
N ASN A 513 -30.17 5.00 -3.45
CA ASN A 513 -29.97 3.76 -4.19
C ASN A 513 -29.20 4.10 -5.47
N SER A 514 -28.12 3.38 -5.78
CA SER A 514 -27.39 3.61 -7.03
C SER A 514 -28.34 3.47 -8.23
N PRO A 515 -28.44 4.48 -9.12
CA PRO A 515 -29.22 4.39 -10.36
C PRO A 515 -28.51 3.59 -11.45
N VAL A 516 -27.28 3.10 -11.19
CA VAL A 516 -26.50 2.23 -12.08
C VAL A 516 -26.15 0.91 -11.40
N GLU A 517 -25.70 -0.05 -12.20
CA GLU A 517 -25.18 -1.34 -11.74
C GLU A 517 -24.12 -1.14 -10.65
N VAL A 518 -24.13 -1.99 -9.63
CA VAL A 518 -23.02 -2.11 -8.68
C VAL A 518 -22.54 -3.56 -8.72
N VAL A 519 -21.24 -3.71 -8.94
CA VAL A 519 -20.56 -5.00 -8.98
C VAL A 519 -19.64 -5.05 -7.77
N ASP A 520 -19.83 -6.09 -6.96
CA ASP A 520 -19.30 -6.24 -5.59
C ASP A 520 -19.80 -5.16 -4.59
N ARG A 521 -19.42 -3.89 -4.76
CA ARG A 521 -19.78 -2.75 -3.90
C ARG A 521 -19.33 -1.40 -4.47
N VAL A 522 -19.94 -0.32 -3.98
CA VAL A 522 -19.48 1.06 -4.23
C VAL A 522 -18.16 1.37 -3.52
N GLY A 523 -17.43 2.39 -3.98
CA GLY A 523 -16.46 3.11 -3.16
C GLY A 523 -17.09 4.39 -2.60
N MET A 524 -16.67 4.85 -1.42
CA MET A 524 -17.15 6.09 -0.79
C MET A 524 -16.02 6.97 -0.24
N ALA A 525 -16.17 8.29 -0.33
CA ALA A 525 -15.40 9.29 0.42
C ALA A 525 -16.30 10.49 0.75
N ALA A 526 -16.01 11.24 1.82
CA ALA A 526 -16.83 12.38 2.23
C ALA A 526 -15.99 13.58 2.73
N GLY A 527 -16.54 14.78 2.56
CA GLY A 527 -15.93 16.04 2.97
C GLY A 527 -16.69 17.24 2.42
N THR A 528 -16.48 18.42 3.01
CA THR A 528 -17.06 19.70 2.57
C THR A 528 -18.58 19.64 2.29
N GLY A 529 -19.34 19.00 3.19
CA GLY A 529 -20.80 18.86 3.05
C GLY A 529 -21.25 17.90 1.95
N ARG A 530 -20.37 17.04 1.43
CA ARG A 530 -20.63 16.16 0.28
C ARG A 530 -20.20 14.71 0.55
N VAL A 531 -20.84 13.78 -0.15
CA VAL A 531 -20.45 12.37 -0.25
C VAL A 531 -20.19 12.04 -1.71
N TYR A 532 -19.03 11.47 -2.00
CA TYR A 532 -18.65 11.00 -3.32
C TYR A 532 -18.78 9.48 -3.37
N VAL A 533 -19.51 8.97 -4.35
CA VAL A 533 -19.86 7.55 -4.47
C VAL A 533 -19.44 7.04 -5.84
N SER A 534 -18.56 6.04 -5.87
CA SER A 534 -18.09 5.42 -7.11
C SER A 534 -18.81 4.10 -7.35
N ALA A 535 -19.53 3.99 -8.47
CA ALA A 535 -20.29 2.82 -8.88
C ALA A 535 -19.80 2.30 -10.25
N PHE A 536 -20.59 1.48 -10.96
CA PHE A 536 -20.18 0.97 -12.27
C PHE A 536 -20.30 2.05 -13.36
N GLN A 537 -19.15 2.52 -13.86
CA GLN A 537 -19.02 3.55 -14.92
C GLN A 537 -19.70 4.90 -14.61
N SER A 538 -20.08 5.16 -13.36
CA SER A 538 -20.52 6.47 -12.89
C SER A 538 -19.96 6.77 -11.51
N VAL A 539 -19.62 8.04 -11.29
CA VAL A 539 -19.33 8.61 -9.96
C VAL A 539 -20.38 9.66 -9.66
N PHE A 540 -20.85 9.71 -8.42
CA PHE A 540 -21.90 10.61 -7.95
C PHE A 540 -21.34 11.54 -6.87
N CYS A 541 -21.76 12.80 -6.91
CA CYS A 541 -21.60 13.77 -5.84
C CYS A 541 -22.97 13.99 -5.19
N LEU A 542 -23.13 13.57 -3.94
CA LEU A 542 -24.35 13.72 -3.16
C LEU A 542 -24.19 14.81 -2.10
N ASP A 543 -25.26 15.52 -1.79
CA ASP A 543 -25.36 16.36 -0.61
C ASP A 543 -25.35 15.50 0.66
N LEU A 544 -24.44 15.79 1.59
CA LEU A 544 -24.25 14.98 2.81
C LEU A 544 -25.46 15.02 3.75
N ALA A 545 -26.16 16.16 3.82
CA ALA A 545 -27.27 16.34 4.76
C ALA A 545 -28.59 15.70 4.26
N THR A 546 -28.77 15.56 2.95
CA THR A 546 -30.05 15.16 2.32
C THR A 546 -29.97 13.94 1.42
N GLY A 547 -28.77 13.49 1.03
CA GLY A 547 -28.58 12.39 0.09
C GLY A 547 -28.96 12.72 -1.36
N LYS A 548 -29.30 13.99 -1.64
CA LYS A 548 -29.69 14.46 -2.97
C LYS A 548 -28.48 14.43 -3.91
N GLU A 549 -28.63 13.89 -5.11
CA GLU A 549 -27.64 14.00 -6.17
C GLU A 549 -27.46 15.47 -6.58
N LEU A 550 -26.23 15.97 -6.43
CA LEU A 550 -25.82 17.32 -6.83
C LEU A 550 -25.19 17.32 -8.22
N ALA A 551 -24.39 16.29 -8.52
CA ALA A 551 -23.75 16.10 -9.81
C ALA A 551 -23.34 14.64 -10.03
N ARG A 552 -23.05 14.29 -11.29
CA ARG A 552 -22.68 12.94 -11.73
C ARG A 552 -21.67 13.02 -12.87
N ALA A 553 -20.67 12.15 -12.83
CA ALA A 553 -19.67 12.00 -13.89
C ALA A 553 -19.78 10.57 -14.49
N ASP A 554 -20.24 10.47 -15.73
CA ASP A 554 -20.33 9.20 -16.46
C ASP A 554 -19.04 8.87 -17.22
N GLY A 555 -18.75 7.57 -17.38
CA GLY A 555 -17.45 7.07 -17.87
C GLY A 555 -16.34 7.10 -16.80
N ALA A 556 -16.68 7.53 -15.59
CA ALA A 556 -15.82 7.53 -14.40
C ALA A 556 -16.15 6.34 -13.51
N GLY A 557 -15.21 5.88 -12.68
CA GLY A 557 -15.48 4.80 -11.73
C GLY A 557 -15.42 3.41 -12.35
N GLY A 558 -15.33 2.42 -11.47
CA GLY A 558 -14.79 1.11 -11.77
C GLY A 558 -15.77 -0.05 -11.73
N ALA A 559 -15.23 -1.27 -11.61
CA ALA A 559 -16.04 -2.48 -11.64
C ALA A 559 -15.98 -3.33 -10.38
N ARG A 560 -14.90 -3.29 -9.57
CA ARG A 560 -14.74 -4.23 -8.45
C ARG A 560 -13.92 -3.63 -7.32
N ASN A 561 -14.42 -3.71 -6.08
CA ASN A 561 -13.78 -3.25 -4.83
C ASN A 561 -13.07 -1.88 -4.96
N GLN A 562 -13.78 -0.88 -5.48
CA GLN A 562 -13.21 0.43 -5.81
C GLN A 562 -12.71 1.16 -4.55
N ALA A 563 -11.59 1.85 -4.68
CA ALA A 563 -11.12 2.81 -3.66
C ALA A 563 -11.30 4.21 -4.21
N ILE A 564 -11.78 5.13 -3.38
CA ILE A 564 -12.00 6.53 -3.72
C ILE A 564 -11.54 7.39 -2.54
N TRP A 565 -10.88 8.51 -2.82
CA TRP A 565 -10.42 9.42 -1.78
C TRP A 565 -10.40 10.87 -2.29
N LEU A 566 -10.60 11.79 -1.35
CA LEU A 566 -10.64 13.24 -1.59
C LEU A 566 -9.35 13.88 -1.08
N ALA A 567 -8.74 14.79 -1.85
CA ALA A 567 -7.70 15.69 -1.36
C ALA A 567 -7.73 17.01 -2.15
N ASP A 568 -7.63 18.13 -1.43
CA ASP A 568 -7.94 19.46 -1.96
C ASP A 568 -9.26 19.44 -2.77
N ASN A 569 -9.23 20.02 -3.97
CA ASN A 569 -10.32 20.06 -4.94
C ASN A 569 -10.22 18.94 -6.00
N ARG A 570 -9.74 17.75 -5.60
CA ARG A 570 -9.59 16.57 -6.46
C ARG A 570 -10.14 15.31 -5.79
N LEU A 571 -10.83 14.51 -6.60
CA LEU A 571 -11.32 13.19 -6.24
C LEU A 571 -10.51 12.16 -7.03
N PHE A 572 -9.90 11.22 -6.31
CA PHE A 572 -9.06 10.16 -6.88
C PHE A 572 -9.78 8.83 -6.74
N ILE A 573 -9.68 7.97 -7.75
CA ILE A 573 -10.38 6.68 -7.79
C ILE A 573 -9.44 5.62 -8.34
N ASN A 574 -9.28 4.50 -7.62
CA ASN A 574 -8.82 3.24 -8.19
C ASN A 574 -10.04 2.42 -8.64
N THR A 575 -10.17 2.19 -9.94
CA THR A 575 -11.33 1.55 -10.57
C THR A 575 -11.31 0.01 -10.50
N GLU A 576 -10.20 -0.60 -10.08
CA GLU A 576 -10.05 -2.05 -9.94
C GLU A 576 -9.27 -2.41 -8.66
N GLY A 577 -9.95 -2.50 -7.51
CA GLY A 577 -9.30 -2.89 -6.26
C GLY A 577 -9.33 -4.39 -5.96
N ARG A 578 -10.00 -5.23 -6.77
CA ARG A 578 -10.22 -6.65 -6.44
C ARG A 578 -9.12 -7.58 -6.91
N HIS A 579 -8.39 -7.29 -7.99
CA HIS A 579 -7.29 -8.14 -8.47
C HIS A 579 -5.93 -7.50 -8.21
N GLY A 580 -5.92 -6.39 -7.47
CA GLY A 580 -4.73 -5.61 -7.15
C GLY A 580 -4.26 -4.75 -8.30
N GLY A 581 -5.15 -4.38 -9.23
CA GLY A 581 -4.86 -3.33 -10.19
C GLY A 581 -4.79 -1.97 -9.50
N TYR A 582 -4.06 -1.05 -10.10
CA TYR A 582 -4.11 0.38 -9.80
C TYR A 582 -4.35 1.09 -11.13
N CYS A 583 -5.62 1.14 -11.53
CA CYS A 583 -6.06 1.93 -12.65
C CYS A 583 -6.67 3.20 -12.08
N MET A 584 -5.97 4.33 -12.19
CA MET A 584 -6.40 5.56 -11.54
C MET A 584 -7.06 6.56 -12.47
N GLN A 585 -8.14 7.14 -11.97
CA GLN A 585 -8.81 8.30 -12.52
C GLN A 585 -8.77 9.46 -11.51
N MET A 586 -8.77 10.68 -12.05
CA MET A 586 -8.84 11.91 -11.27
C MET A 586 -9.98 12.78 -11.79
N LEU A 587 -10.85 13.22 -10.88
CA LEU A 587 -11.98 14.08 -11.13
C LEU A 587 -11.81 15.40 -10.35
N THR A 588 -12.52 16.43 -10.79
CA THR A 588 -12.90 17.56 -9.94
C THR A 588 -13.83 17.11 -8.81
N SER A 589 -13.85 17.83 -7.69
CA SER A 589 -14.77 17.58 -6.57
C SER A 589 -15.91 18.62 -6.46
N ASP A 590 -15.91 19.67 -7.27
CA ASP A 590 -16.98 20.67 -7.28
C ASP A 590 -18.18 20.21 -8.13
N PRO A 591 -19.41 20.15 -7.61
CA PRO A 591 -20.61 19.77 -8.37
C PRO A 591 -20.87 20.66 -9.60
N SER A 592 -20.39 21.91 -9.62
CA SER A 592 -20.57 22.82 -10.75
C SER A 592 -19.65 22.55 -11.95
N ASP A 593 -18.55 21.83 -11.76
CA ASP A 593 -17.63 21.36 -12.82
C ASP A 593 -17.29 19.87 -12.64
N PHE A 594 -18.24 19.04 -12.20
CA PHE A 594 -17.97 17.66 -11.77
C PHE A 594 -17.73 16.71 -12.95
N ARG A 595 -16.47 16.36 -13.23
CA ARG A 595 -16.08 15.57 -14.40
C ARG A 595 -14.74 14.87 -14.21
N VAL A 596 -14.49 13.85 -15.04
CA VAL A 596 -13.15 13.30 -15.28
C VAL A 596 -12.27 14.37 -15.91
N LEU A 597 -11.09 14.57 -15.36
CA LEU A 597 -10.17 15.61 -15.84
C LEU A 597 -9.49 15.23 -17.16
N ASP A 598 -9.29 13.93 -17.41
CA ASP A 598 -8.96 13.40 -18.74
C ASP A 598 -10.12 12.55 -19.30
N PRO A 599 -11.01 13.13 -20.14
CA PRO A 599 -12.14 12.41 -20.72
C PRO A 599 -11.74 11.39 -21.80
N THR A 600 -10.49 11.37 -22.25
CA THR A 600 -9.99 10.31 -23.14
C THR A 600 -9.74 9.00 -22.36
N LYS A 601 -9.54 9.11 -21.03
CA LYS A 601 -9.18 8.03 -20.09
C LYS A 601 -10.38 7.46 -19.31
N THR A 602 -11.51 7.27 -20.00
CA THR A 602 -12.78 6.78 -19.42
C THR A 602 -12.99 5.26 -19.50
N MET A 603 -13.63 4.67 -18.49
CA MET A 603 -14.00 3.26 -18.45
C MET A 603 -15.17 2.98 -19.40
N ARG A 604 -14.98 2.09 -20.38
CA ARG A 604 -16.00 1.71 -21.38
C ARG A 604 -16.19 0.19 -21.46
N GLY A 605 -16.86 -0.39 -20.47
CA GLY A 605 -17.27 -1.79 -20.48
C GLY A 605 -17.10 -2.51 -19.14
N LYS A 606 -17.40 -3.82 -19.14
CA LYS A 606 -17.39 -4.70 -17.94
C LYS A 606 -16.05 -5.36 -17.63
N THR A 607 -15.03 -5.16 -18.47
CA THR A 607 -13.77 -5.89 -18.43
C THR A 607 -12.59 -4.92 -18.54
N PRO A 608 -11.67 -4.84 -17.56
CA PRO A 608 -10.53 -3.89 -17.56
C PRO A 608 -9.46 -4.13 -18.64
N ALA A 609 -9.77 -4.80 -19.75
CA ALA A 609 -8.76 -5.45 -20.60
C ALA A 609 -7.90 -4.50 -21.45
N ALA A 610 -8.35 -3.26 -21.69
CA ALA A 610 -7.60 -2.21 -22.40
C ALA A 610 -8.28 -0.82 -22.23
N HIS A 611 -8.19 -0.21 -21.04
CA HIS A 611 -8.66 1.16 -20.83
C HIS A 611 -7.48 2.12 -20.55
N PRO A 612 -7.47 3.33 -21.12
CA PRO A 612 -6.30 4.22 -21.07
C PRO A 612 -6.20 5.01 -19.75
N GLU A 613 -6.57 4.41 -18.62
CA GLU A 613 -6.42 5.01 -17.28
C GLU A 613 -4.94 5.23 -16.92
N TRP A 614 -4.64 6.01 -15.87
CA TRP A 614 -3.25 6.12 -15.41
C TRP A 614 -2.86 4.84 -14.68
N ASP A 615 -2.12 4.00 -15.39
CA ASP A 615 -1.50 2.75 -14.93
C ASP A 615 -0.02 3.02 -14.61
N PRO A 616 0.35 3.30 -13.34
CA PRO A 616 1.75 3.44 -12.96
C PRO A 616 2.47 2.08 -13.11
N PRO A 617 3.76 2.04 -13.49
CA PRO A 617 4.46 0.81 -13.88
C PRO A 617 4.63 -0.26 -12.76
N HIS A 618 4.13 0.03 -11.56
CA HIS A 618 4.17 -0.81 -10.37
C HIS A 618 2.76 -1.14 -9.82
N ALA A 619 1.70 -0.94 -10.63
CA ALA A 619 0.28 -1.00 -10.29
C ALA A 619 -0.27 -2.34 -9.77
N HIS A 620 0.54 -3.40 -9.64
CA HIS A 620 0.06 -4.75 -9.26
C HIS A 620 0.38 -5.08 -7.81
N THR A 621 -0.46 -4.65 -6.86
CA THR A 621 -0.01 -4.40 -5.48
C THR A 621 -0.44 -5.47 -4.47
N THR A 622 -1.67 -6.00 -4.56
CA THR A 622 -2.14 -7.18 -3.79
C THR A 622 -3.37 -7.84 -4.43
N ALA A 623 -3.45 -9.16 -4.50
CA ALA A 623 -4.66 -9.83 -4.98
C ALA A 623 -5.81 -9.88 -3.97
N TYR A 624 -7.05 -9.83 -4.48
CA TYR A 624 -8.28 -10.13 -3.72
C TYR A 624 -8.37 -9.39 -2.38
N ALA A 625 -7.94 -8.12 -2.39
CA ALA A 625 -8.18 -7.21 -1.28
C ALA A 625 -9.70 -6.98 -1.15
N ASN A 626 -10.23 -7.30 0.02
CA ASN A 626 -11.63 -7.05 0.38
C ASN A 626 -11.81 -5.66 1.03
N MET A 627 -10.83 -4.76 0.90
CA MET A 627 -10.91 -3.35 1.30
C MET A 627 -10.20 -2.48 0.24
N GLY A 628 -10.74 -1.30 -0.05
CA GLY A 628 -10.06 -0.35 -0.93
C GLY A 628 -8.74 0.10 -0.32
N THR A 629 -7.70 0.28 -1.15
CA THR A 629 -6.41 0.81 -0.72
C THR A 629 -6.24 2.23 -1.23
N PRO A 630 -6.75 3.26 -0.51
CA PRO A 630 -6.48 4.65 -0.87
C PRO A 630 -4.98 4.93 -0.84
N SER A 631 -4.53 5.82 -1.73
CA SER A 631 -3.17 6.35 -1.73
C SER A 631 -3.19 7.76 -1.13
N PRO A 632 -2.79 7.96 0.14
CA PRO A 632 -2.81 9.27 0.78
C PRO A 632 -2.24 10.37 -0.10
N VAL A 633 -2.93 11.50 -0.15
CA VAL A 633 -2.40 12.73 -0.73
C VAL A 633 -2.22 13.74 0.41
N VAL A 634 -0.98 14.15 0.63
CA VAL A 634 -0.55 15.07 1.69
C VAL A 634 0.49 16.02 1.10
N ASP A 635 0.40 17.32 1.36
CA ASP A 635 1.32 18.33 0.81
C ASP A 635 1.39 18.32 -0.75
N GLY A 636 0.26 17.98 -1.39
CA GLY A 636 0.17 17.79 -2.84
C GLY A 636 0.97 16.60 -3.40
N ARG A 637 1.48 15.70 -2.54
CA ARG A 637 2.19 14.48 -2.91
C ARG A 637 1.34 13.26 -2.61
N MET A 638 1.33 12.29 -3.52
CA MET A 638 0.61 11.02 -3.38
C MET A 638 1.55 9.89 -2.99
N PHE A 639 1.18 9.16 -1.94
CA PHE A 639 1.90 8.02 -1.40
C PHE A 639 1.17 6.73 -1.74
N MET A 640 1.67 6.01 -2.74
CA MET A 640 1.01 4.84 -3.29
C MET A 640 1.71 3.57 -2.82
N ARG A 641 0.95 2.59 -2.32
CA ARG A 641 1.48 1.23 -2.15
C ARG A 641 1.56 0.59 -3.53
N GLY A 642 2.77 0.44 -4.07
CA GLY A 642 3.03 -0.35 -5.27
C GLY A 642 3.23 -1.84 -4.97
N ARG A 643 3.63 -2.58 -6.00
CA ARG A 643 3.95 -4.01 -5.91
C ARG A 643 5.04 -4.36 -4.90
N ASP A 644 6.12 -3.58 -4.93
CA ASP A 644 7.42 -3.92 -4.34
C ASP A 644 7.95 -2.84 -3.37
N ALA A 645 7.24 -1.72 -3.27
CA ALA A 645 7.65 -0.54 -2.52
C ALA A 645 6.46 0.43 -2.30
N ILE A 646 6.67 1.45 -1.47
CA ILE A 646 5.85 2.68 -1.50
C ILE A 646 6.45 3.63 -2.53
N TYR A 647 5.61 4.28 -3.32
CA TYR A 647 6.00 5.23 -4.36
C TYR A 647 5.43 6.62 -4.03
N CYS A 648 6.26 7.65 -4.12
CA CYS A 648 5.86 9.04 -3.93
C CYS A 648 5.84 9.77 -5.27
N TYR A 649 4.69 10.38 -5.57
CA TYR A 649 4.46 11.23 -6.75
C TYR A 649 4.11 12.64 -6.33
N ASP A 650 4.77 13.65 -6.92
CA ASP A 650 4.39 15.05 -6.78
C ASP A 650 3.27 15.37 -7.78
N LEU A 651 2.10 15.73 -7.25
CA LEU A 651 0.90 16.10 -8.01
C LEU A 651 0.72 17.61 -8.12
N ARG A 652 1.66 18.42 -7.62
CA ARG A 652 1.54 19.89 -7.66
C ARG A 652 1.79 20.37 -9.09
N ALA A 653 0.83 21.14 -9.58
CA ALA A 653 0.92 21.81 -10.86
C ALA A 653 2.12 22.78 -10.86
N PRO A 654 2.80 22.97 -12.01
CA PRO A 654 3.77 24.05 -12.14
C PRO A 654 3.12 25.37 -11.74
N ALA A 655 3.84 26.21 -11.00
CA ALA A 655 3.40 27.58 -10.74
C ALA A 655 3.04 28.23 -12.08
N LYS A 656 1.83 28.79 -12.17
CA LYS A 656 1.48 29.64 -13.32
C LYS A 656 2.54 30.74 -13.40
N LYS A 657 3.21 30.88 -14.54
CA LYS A 657 4.08 32.03 -14.76
C LYS A 657 3.22 33.29 -14.56
N PRO A 658 3.69 34.27 -13.77
CA PRO A 658 2.96 35.50 -13.51
C PRO A 658 2.76 36.31 -14.80
#